data_AF-A0A674MRX7-F1
#
_entry.id   AF-A0A674MRX7-F1
#
_cell.length_a   1.000
_cell.length_b   1.000
_cell.length_c   1.000
_cell.angle_alpha   90.00
_cell.angle_beta   90.00
_cell.angle_gamma   90.00
#
_symmetry.space_group_name_H-M   'P 1'
#
loop_
_entity.id
_entity.type
_entity.pdbx_description
1 polymer ?
#
loop_
_entity_poly.entity_id
_entity_poly.type
_entity_poly.pdbx_seq_one_letter_code
_entity_poly.pdbx_strand_id
1 'polypeptide(L)'
;MALNWPERICAFSRSPSQFLSGNTAEAFLADLLRELRDDRLSYNDKVLLVAPLCEHSALLCPSDSVGEETAMELMSIFAQCPPKAVQFRCHLLLALTSVLVCTFCTSSDSRASLDFLELLLEIAQDTSDLHAESAARALRFTACDCLRELEACGPGLLSQRLELLSGLRQREPSCLHQSYTILYTLVLRNAVYQLTRETNAGAEHLKALLGGNTSVAWEAEQDPVPAKSKDATALFSLILGPMGRVPTLQTGADFKELRSVLSTFLEESYLLTPLCQAALLHRLTEVVSMVPAVPPAVFRAQLLRLLGTSEVCLLHSALLMKWAFTDSLFSAEDEAFILKRLVMLSQHPLLSTAEKLFYTDCILHFPENRPISSSSDGDETLPVLLTPQLASALAPTVLNDSATMLTRFKLLSLVCIEEGEGEDGKGIAYLYEHLCTLLDIVENGGSREIIVTFFRATFLFLVHFWHVERYTKSLVEKLCNLYLHHCCLAPHFINLTDQTQDKLPDSDWAARLLKDLQGVIAEASSHQIPLKDLSWHLKVLARIAEEGQILQDSTLACLSKFISPSSPSRDWRLGNNLLGVCRRLMVHPSLDSLLIPLADVLQQLACRYGETDIQDHARLYYTLLTTLSREKLSGILARGFTKGGQQVKKRLLSCIMAEGEGLTNMLTIHQTERAIIRLVEVPSEAAEDAPASPNTSIMEDCPGEADAVLAAYRAQFTDCSFASQITLNYQLMHAEAGDSGFDQLFTICLHFRLTDSNYEELSDVTVPCLIRERLLPEVKLKLKPRQPQPTTLRVSAIFTTQDGLSWFTLLPDVPVAFHRIFRPLPAPSSWGRGRKLSLFDSLWEDVSSQQNPSDCATSLFCCQLQEAALLALANKHFLPFLVSDPCPGEELKVLLFLPPQAHVLLKVRSEEDAVLFSIATDDWRLLPHVNSYLLTVTSSQGDAFS
;
A
#
# COMPACT_ATOMS: atom_id res chain seq x y z
N MET A 1 37.76 -0.69 -6.44
CA MET A 1 36.44 -1.33 -6.49
C MET A 1 35.43 -0.23 -6.80
N ALA A 2 34.77 -0.27 -7.95
CA ALA A 2 33.73 0.69 -8.28
C ALA A 2 32.56 0.44 -7.31
N LEU A 3 32.25 1.40 -6.45
CA LEU A 3 31.15 1.33 -5.50
C LEU A 3 29.84 1.31 -6.29
N ASN A 4 28.99 0.31 -6.07
CA ASN A 4 27.67 0.26 -6.70
C ASN A 4 26.72 1.25 -6.01
N TRP A 5 26.79 2.51 -6.42
CA TRP A 5 26.00 3.63 -5.86
C TRP A 5 24.48 3.41 -5.89
N PRO A 6 23.88 2.86 -6.96
CA PRO A 6 22.45 2.52 -6.99
C PRO A 6 22.02 1.63 -5.82
N GLU A 7 22.80 0.59 -5.50
CA GLU A 7 22.49 -0.32 -4.40
C GLU A 7 22.61 0.36 -3.04
N ARG A 8 23.63 1.23 -2.85
CA ARG A 8 23.79 2.02 -1.61
C ARG A 8 22.65 3.01 -1.41
N ILE A 9 22.22 3.72 -2.45
CA ILE A 9 21.09 4.65 -2.39
C ILE A 9 19.78 3.90 -2.11
N CYS A 10 19.53 2.77 -2.78
CA CYS A 10 18.36 1.93 -2.50
C CYS A 10 18.36 1.36 -1.07
N ALA A 11 19.52 1.01 -0.52
CA ALA A 11 19.63 0.56 0.86
C ALA A 11 19.35 1.71 1.85
N PHE A 12 19.84 2.92 1.55
CA PHE A 12 19.55 4.12 2.34
C PHE A 12 18.06 4.48 2.30
N SER A 13 17.42 4.51 1.12
CA SER A 13 16.01 4.91 1.00
C SER A 13 15.02 3.92 1.63
N ARG A 14 15.37 2.63 1.70
CA ARG A 14 14.54 1.62 2.40
C ARG A 14 14.57 1.76 3.92
N SER A 15 15.70 2.15 4.48
CA SER A 15 15.88 2.25 5.94
C SER A 15 17.09 3.14 6.30
N PRO A 16 16.94 4.48 6.34
CA PRO A 16 18.03 5.40 6.60
C PRO A 16 18.70 5.18 7.95
N SER A 17 17.90 4.88 8.99
CA SER A 17 18.39 4.64 10.36
C SER A 17 19.22 3.35 10.49
N GLN A 18 18.85 2.29 9.76
CA GLN A 18 19.63 1.05 9.75
C GLN A 18 20.91 1.20 8.93
N PHE A 19 20.85 1.91 7.80
CA PHE A 19 22.04 2.18 6.98
C PHE A 19 23.08 3.01 7.74
N LEU A 20 22.64 4.05 8.45
CA LEU A 20 23.52 4.89 9.27
C LEU A 20 24.02 4.21 10.56
N SER A 21 23.49 3.05 10.93
CA SER A 21 24.08 2.26 12.03
C SER A 21 25.41 1.61 11.63
N GLY A 22 25.64 1.43 10.32
CA GLY A 22 26.88 0.88 9.75
C GLY A 22 27.86 1.92 9.22
N ASN A 23 27.45 3.17 8.99
CA ASN A 23 28.26 4.30 8.50
C ASN A 23 27.82 5.61 9.15
N THR A 24 28.74 6.52 9.47
CA THR A 24 28.35 7.86 9.98
C THR A 24 27.75 8.72 8.85
N ALA A 25 26.80 9.59 9.22
CA ALA A 25 26.14 10.49 8.26
C ALA A 25 27.14 11.40 7.54
N GLU A 26 28.12 11.95 8.26
CA GLU A 26 29.18 12.81 7.73
C GLU A 26 30.08 12.08 6.72
N ALA A 27 30.43 10.82 6.98
CA ALA A 27 31.26 10.03 6.06
C ALA A 27 30.50 9.69 4.77
N PHE A 28 29.22 9.35 4.90
CA PHE A 28 28.36 9.09 3.75
C PHE A 28 28.11 10.36 2.91
N LEU A 29 27.90 11.51 3.57
CA LEU A 29 27.75 12.81 2.93
C LEU A 29 29.02 13.22 2.17
N ALA A 30 30.19 13.07 2.79
CA ALA A 30 31.47 13.38 2.15
C ALA A 30 31.74 12.47 0.93
N ASP A 31 31.41 11.19 1.02
CA ASP A 31 31.48 10.26 -0.12
C ASP A 31 30.55 10.69 -1.26
N LEU A 32 29.32 11.10 -0.94
CA LEU A 32 28.30 11.54 -1.89
C LEU A 32 28.73 12.82 -2.61
N LEU A 33 29.22 13.84 -1.88
CA LEU A 33 29.70 15.10 -2.46
C LEU A 33 30.95 14.89 -3.33
N ARG A 34 31.87 14.01 -2.90
CA ARG A 34 33.06 13.64 -3.68
C ARG A 34 32.71 13.01 -5.03
N GLU A 35 31.72 12.12 -5.07
CA GLU A 35 31.33 11.44 -6.30
C GLU A 35 30.47 12.34 -7.19
N LEU A 36 29.68 13.27 -6.63
CA LEU A 36 28.99 14.29 -7.43
C LEU A 36 29.95 15.16 -8.26
N ARG A 37 31.17 15.41 -7.73
CA ARG A 37 32.24 16.11 -8.45
C ARG A 37 32.93 15.28 -9.54
N ASP A 38 32.74 13.96 -9.60
CA ASP A 38 33.41 13.13 -10.61
C ASP A 38 32.78 13.36 -12.00
N ASP A 39 33.55 13.90 -12.94
CA ASP A 39 33.12 14.15 -14.32
C ASP A 39 32.88 12.86 -15.13
N ARG A 40 33.32 11.70 -14.64
CA ARG A 40 33.17 10.41 -15.32
C ARG A 40 31.77 9.80 -15.18
N LEU A 41 31.00 10.25 -14.19
CA LEU A 41 29.66 9.74 -13.93
C LEU A 41 28.62 10.38 -14.86
N SER A 42 27.65 9.60 -15.30
CA SER A 42 26.56 10.11 -16.13
C SER A 42 25.68 11.07 -15.32
N TYR A 43 25.10 12.08 -15.97
CA TYR A 43 24.22 13.03 -15.28
C TYR A 43 22.96 12.37 -14.68
N ASN A 44 22.52 11.23 -15.23
CA ASN A 44 21.41 10.47 -14.66
C ASN A 44 21.81 9.80 -13.34
N ASP A 45 23.03 9.26 -13.26
CA ASP A 45 23.57 8.71 -12.01
C ASP A 45 23.80 9.81 -10.97
N LYS A 46 24.25 11.00 -11.41
CA LYS A 46 24.36 12.17 -10.52
C LYS A 46 23.01 12.63 -9.97
N VAL A 47 21.92 12.54 -10.74
CA VAL A 47 20.56 12.82 -10.21
C VAL A 47 20.18 11.84 -9.11
N LEU A 48 20.49 10.54 -9.26
CA LEU A 48 20.26 9.54 -8.22
C LEU A 48 21.07 9.85 -6.95
N LEU A 49 22.32 10.29 -7.11
CA LEU A 49 23.20 10.69 -6.00
C LEU A 49 22.68 11.91 -5.23
N VAL A 50 21.92 12.81 -5.85
CA VAL A 50 21.34 13.99 -5.18
C VAL A 50 20.06 13.64 -4.39
N ALA A 51 19.34 12.58 -4.75
CA ALA A 51 18.06 12.23 -4.12
C ALA A 51 18.10 12.10 -2.58
N PRO A 52 19.13 11.50 -1.94
CA PRO A 52 19.24 11.46 -0.48
C PRO A 52 19.25 12.84 0.19
N LEU A 53 19.84 13.85 -0.46
CA LEU A 53 19.86 15.24 0.03
C LEU A 53 18.49 15.92 -0.08
N CYS A 54 17.67 15.56 -1.08
CA CYS A 54 16.31 16.06 -1.20
C CYS A 54 15.36 15.46 -0.15
N GLU A 55 15.48 14.15 0.12
CA GLU A 55 14.54 13.42 0.98
C GLU A 55 14.93 13.43 2.46
N HIS A 56 16.23 13.43 2.78
CA HIS A 56 16.74 13.20 4.14
C HIS A 56 17.83 14.22 4.56
N SER A 57 17.73 15.48 4.10
CA SER A 57 18.69 16.55 4.44
C SER A 57 18.91 16.73 5.94
N ALA A 58 17.84 16.72 6.75
CA ALA A 58 17.94 16.86 8.22
C ALA A 58 18.72 15.73 8.91
N LEU A 59 18.77 14.54 8.29
CA LEU A 59 19.46 13.36 8.81
C LEU A 59 20.91 13.28 8.31
N LEU A 60 21.20 13.82 7.12
CA LEU A 60 22.55 13.91 6.56
C LEU A 60 23.34 15.10 7.11
N CYS A 61 22.67 16.23 7.37
CA CYS A 61 23.27 17.45 7.90
C CYS A 61 22.74 17.72 9.32
N PRO A 62 23.37 17.16 10.37
CA PRO A 62 22.87 17.27 11.74
C PRO A 62 23.19 18.62 12.41
N SER A 63 24.08 19.44 11.84
CA SER A 63 24.43 20.77 12.35
C SER A 63 24.34 21.84 11.26
N ASP A 64 24.07 23.08 11.69
CA ASP A 64 23.95 24.25 10.82
C ASP A 64 25.25 24.49 10.02
N SER A 65 26.42 24.24 10.63
CA SER A 65 27.73 24.38 9.98
C SER A 65 27.93 23.39 8.83
N VAL A 66 27.52 22.13 9.02
CA VAL A 66 27.61 21.07 7.99
C VAL A 66 26.64 21.37 6.86
N GLY A 67 25.45 21.89 7.18
CA GLY A 67 24.49 22.39 6.21
C GLY A 67 25.06 23.50 5.33
N GLU A 68 25.69 24.51 5.92
CA GLU A 68 26.28 25.64 5.19
C GLU A 68 27.44 25.21 4.28
N GLU A 69 28.34 24.36 4.78
CA GLU A 69 29.44 23.78 4.00
C GLU A 69 28.92 22.97 2.81
N THR A 70 27.92 22.12 3.05
CA THR A 70 27.27 21.31 2.01
C THR A 70 26.60 22.19 0.95
N ALA A 71 25.93 23.28 1.37
CA ALA A 71 25.31 24.23 0.44
C ALA A 71 26.36 24.94 -0.43
N MET A 72 27.45 25.42 0.16
CA MET A 72 28.56 26.02 -0.61
C MET A 72 29.17 25.04 -1.60
N GLU A 73 29.34 23.78 -1.21
CA GLU A 73 29.86 22.73 -2.07
C GLU A 73 28.92 22.42 -3.24
N LEU A 74 27.62 22.29 -2.99
CA LEU A 74 26.60 22.09 -4.02
C LEU A 74 26.49 23.29 -4.98
N MET A 75 26.61 24.53 -4.47
CA MET A 75 26.68 25.74 -5.32
C MET A 75 27.90 25.72 -6.23
N SER A 76 29.05 25.25 -5.73
CA SER A 76 30.25 25.09 -6.55
C SER A 76 30.07 24.05 -7.66
N ILE A 77 29.36 22.95 -7.38
CA ILE A 77 29.02 21.91 -8.36
C ILE A 77 28.04 22.46 -9.40
N PHE A 78 27.07 23.28 -8.98
CA PHE A 78 26.14 23.95 -9.88
C PHE A 78 26.84 24.89 -10.87
N ALA A 79 27.83 25.67 -10.39
CA ALA A 79 28.62 26.57 -11.23
C ALA A 79 29.47 25.83 -12.28
N GLN A 80 29.96 24.63 -11.95
CA GLN A 80 30.78 23.80 -12.84
C GLN A 80 29.94 22.98 -13.84
N CYS A 81 28.64 22.82 -13.59
CA CYS A 81 27.74 22.00 -14.40
C CYS A 81 27.40 22.68 -15.75
N PRO A 82 27.47 21.96 -16.89
CA PRO A 82 27.14 22.55 -18.19
C PRO A 82 25.67 22.97 -18.29
N PRO A 83 25.35 24.03 -19.05
CA PRO A 83 23.97 24.55 -19.17
C PRO A 83 23.00 23.55 -19.83
N LYS A 84 23.52 22.55 -20.54
CA LYS A 84 22.73 21.51 -21.20
C LYS A 84 22.15 20.46 -20.23
N ALA A 85 22.74 20.29 -19.03
CA ALA A 85 22.32 19.29 -18.05
C ALA A 85 21.17 19.81 -17.16
N VAL A 86 20.07 20.23 -17.77
CA VAL A 86 18.96 20.93 -17.09
C VAL A 86 18.35 20.10 -15.95
N GLN A 87 18.07 18.82 -16.17
CA GLN A 87 17.46 17.97 -15.14
C GLN A 87 18.33 17.90 -13.88
N PHE A 88 19.64 17.70 -14.04
CA PHE A 88 20.56 17.67 -12.91
C PHE A 88 20.66 19.03 -12.21
N ARG A 89 20.70 20.14 -12.96
CA ARG A 89 20.68 21.50 -12.40
C ARG A 89 19.41 21.77 -11.59
N CYS A 90 18.23 21.34 -12.06
CA CYS A 90 16.99 21.44 -11.29
C CYS A 90 17.06 20.66 -9.98
N HIS A 91 17.54 19.40 -10.00
CA HIS A 91 17.67 18.59 -8.79
C HIS A 91 18.70 19.16 -7.80
N LEU A 92 19.78 19.78 -8.29
CA LEU A 92 20.74 20.49 -7.44
C LEU A 92 20.10 21.69 -6.75
N LEU A 93 19.28 22.51 -7.44
CA LEU A 93 18.57 23.62 -6.80
C LEU A 93 17.61 23.13 -5.71
N LEU A 94 16.90 22.02 -5.95
CA LEU A 94 16.01 21.41 -4.96
C LEU A 94 16.77 20.85 -3.76
N ALA A 95 17.92 20.21 -3.97
CA ALA A 95 18.75 19.74 -2.87
C ALA A 95 19.34 20.90 -2.06
N LEU A 96 19.77 21.97 -2.73
CA LEU A 96 20.25 23.19 -2.09
C LEU A 96 19.17 23.81 -1.19
N THR A 97 17.93 23.95 -1.67
CA THR A 97 16.83 24.43 -0.83
C THR A 97 16.52 23.48 0.32
N SER A 98 16.41 22.17 0.07
CA SER A 98 16.14 21.17 1.12
C SER A 98 17.20 21.15 2.21
N VAL A 99 18.49 21.32 1.85
CA VAL A 99 19.58 21.42 2.84
C VAL A 99 19.43 22.70 3.66
N LEU A 100 19.35 23.87 3.01
CA LEU A 100 19.30 25.16 3.69
C LEU A 100 18.07 25.31 4.60
N VAL A 101 16.90 24.83 4.15
CA VAL A 101 15.64 24.86 4.93
C VAL A 101 15.73 23.94 6.14
N CYS A 102 16.25 22.72 5.98
CA CYS A 102 16.29 21.76 7.07
C CYS A 102 17.39 22.03 8.10
N THR A 103 18.46 22.75 7.74
CA THR A 103 19.57 23.08 8.65
C THR A 103 19.43 24.46 9.30
N PHE A 104 18.23 25.05 9.31
CA PHE A 104 17.90 26.36 9.90
C PHE A 104 18.81 27.54 9.45
N CYS A 105 19.62 27.36 8.39
CA CYS A 105 20.50 28.39 7.84
C CYS A 105 19.75 29.55 7.19
N THR A 106 18.41 29.49 7.11
CA THR A 106 17.56 30.54 6.53
C THR A 106 17.41 31.78 7.41
N SER A 107 18.00 31.81 8.61
CA SER A 107 18.21 33.09 9.30
C SER A 107 19.10 33.99 8.43
N SER A 108 18.76 35.27 8.33
CA SER A 108 19.36 36.33 7.50
C SER A 108 20.89 36.51 7.57
N ASP A 109 21.58 35.68 8.35
CA ASP A 109 22.96 35.88 8.78
C ASP A 109 23.92 34.86 8.15
N SER A 110 23.43 33.81 7.45
CA SER A 110 24.30 32.83 6.79
C SER A 110 24.68 33.26 5.38
N ARG A 111 25.99 33.29 5.07
CA ARG A 111 26.48 33.75 3.77
C ARG A 111 26.03 32.83 2.63
N ALA A 112 25.93 31.52 2.88
CA ALA A 112 25.49 30.58 1.86
C ALA A 112 24.03 30.77 1.45
N SER A 113 23.12 31.10 2.39
CA SER A 113 21.71 31.34 2.04
C SER A 113 21.53 32.58 1.16
N LEU A 114 22.37 33.57 1.43
CA LEU A 114 22.46 34.85 0.79
C LEU A 114 23.00 34.74 -0.64
N ASP A 115 24.15 34.09 -0.81
CA ASP A 115 24.74 33.78 -2.12
C ASP A 115 23.77 32.92 -2.98
N PHE A 116 23.06 31.97 -2.35
CA PHE A 116 22.07 31.13 -3.04
C PHE A 116 20.82 31.92 -3.46
N LEU A 117 20.35 32.85 -2.63
CA LEU A 117 19.24 33.74 -2.98
C LEU A 117 19.56 34.61 -4.19
N GLU A 118 20.77 35.16 -4.24
CA GLU A 118 21.26 35.93 -5.40
C GLU A 118 21.28 35.05 -6.66
N LEU A 119 21.84 33.83 -6.56
CA LEU A 119 21.85 32.87 -7.67
C LEU A 119 20.45 32.56 -8.18
N LEU A 120 19.48 32.31 -7.29
CA LEU A 120 18.09 32.05 -7.67
C LEU A 120 17.44 33.26 -8.36
N LEU A 121 17.71 34.47 -7.87
CA LEU A 121 17.21 35.71 -8.46
C LEU A 121 17.83 35.97 -9.85
N GLU A 122 19.12 35.67 -10.03
CA GLU A 122 19.78 35.74 -11.34
C GLU A 122 19.15 34.77 -12.34
N ILE A 123 18.94 33.51 -11.93
CA ILE A 123 18.29 32.49 -12.77
C ILE A 123 16.85 32.89 -13.12
N ALA A 124 16.10 33.47 -12.17
CA ALA A 124 14.74 33.94 -12.42
C ALA A 124 14.70 35.15 -13.37
N GLN A 125 15.69 36.05 -13.29
CA GLN A 125 15.79 37.24 -14.15
C GLN A 125 16.33 36.94 -15.54
N ASP A 126 16.93 35.75 -15.75
CA ASP A 126 17.46 35.36 -17.03
C ASP A 126 16.34 35.28 -18.08
N THR A 127 16.31 36.31 -18.92
CA THR A 127 15.36 36.52 -20.02
C THR A 127 16.02 36.35 -21.38
N SER A 128 17.28 35.89 -21.40
CA SER A 128 18.09 35.78 -22.62
C SER A 128 17.48 34.85 -23.69
N ASP A 129 16.58 33.95 -23.28
CA ASP A 129 15.99 32.92 -24.13
C ASP A 129 14.44 32.95 -24.15
N LEU A 130 13.85 34.11 -24.43
CA LEU A 130 12.41 34.23 -24.73
C LEU A 130 11.93 33.35 -25.91
N HIS A 131 12.86 32.76 -26.70
CA HIS A 131 12.60 31.89 -27.84
C HIS A 131 13.23 30.48 -27.77
N ALA A 132 13.96 30.12 -26.70
CA ALA A 132 14.65 28.81 -26.63
C ALA A 132 13.85 27.71 -25.91
N GLU A 133 14.37 26.49 -26.03
CA GLU A 133 13.82 25.17 -25.71
C GLU A 133 13.09 25.07 -24.35
N SER A 134 12.15 24.12 -24.23
CA SER A 134 11.42 23.80 -23.00
C SER A 134 12.31 23.58 -21.77
N ALA A 135 13.58 23.24 -21.98
CA ALA A 135 14.55 22.94 -20.94
C ALA A 135 14.99 24.19 -20.14
N ALA A 136 15.29 25.33 -20.78
CA ALA A 136 15.69 26.55 -20.06
C ALA A 136 14.55 27.09 -19.16
N ARG A 137 13.29 26.86 -19.56
CA ARG A 137 12.09 27.22 -18.78
C ARG A 137 11.92 26.37 -17.52
N ALA A 138 12.32 25.10 -17.55
CA ALA A 138 12.25 24.21 -16.39
C ALA A 138 13.15 24.71 -15.25
N LEU A 139 14.36 25.19 -15.57
CA LEU A 139 15.28 25.72 -14.56
C LEU A 139 14.73 26.97 -13.85
N ARG A 140 14.11 27.90 -14.61
CA ARG A 140 13.45 29.09 -14.04
C ARG A 140 12.23 28.72 -13.19
N PHE A 141 11.47 27.70 -13.60
CA PHE A 141 10.35 27.18 -12.81
C PHE A 141 10.83 26.66 -11.46
N THR A 142 11.86 25.81 -11.48
CA THR A 142 12.47 25.27 -10.26
C THR A 142 13.04 26.39 -9.39
N ALA A 143 13.69 27.40 -9.96
CA ALA A 143 14.19 28.55 -9.21
C ALA A 143 13.05 29.33 -8.52
N CYS A 144 11.91 29.54 -9.20
CA CYS A 144 10.74 30.18 -8.61
C CYS A 144 10.12 29.36 -7.47
N ASP A 145 10.03 28.04 -7.64
CA ASP A 145 9.58 27.14 -6.57
C ASP A 145 10.54 27.18 -5.38
N CYS A 146 11.85 27.18 -5.64
CA CYS A 146 12.87 27.31 -4.61
C CYS A 146 12.74 28.62 -3.82
N LEU A 147 12.56 29.76 -4.51
CA LEU A 147 12.30 31.06 -3.90
C LEU A 147 11.01 31.04 -3.06
N ARG A 148 9.97 30.34 -3.53
CA ARG A 148 8.69 30.20 -2.80
C ARG A 148 8.88 29.41 -1.51
N GLU A 149 9.60 28.30 -1.55
CA GLU A 149 9.87 27.49 -0.35
C GLU A 149 10.74 28.26 0.66
N LEU A 150 11.75 29.00 0.19
CA LEU A 150 12.56 29.87 1.05
C LEU A 150 11.73 30.95 1.74
N GLU A 151 10.84 31.63 0.99
CA GLU A 151 9.93 32.64 1.54
C GLU A 151 8.87 32.03 2.48
N ALA A 152 8.43 30.78 2.25
CA ALA A 152 7.51 30.09 3.14
C ALA A 152 8.16 29.72 4.49
N CYS A 153 9.44 29.35 4.47
CA CYS A 153 10.20 28.98 5.67
C CYS A 153 10.75 30.21 6.41
N GLY A 154 11.16 31.24 5.68
CA GLY A 154 11.65 32.53 6.19
C GLY A 154 10.78 33.68 5.69
N PRO A 155 9.64 33.99 6.34
CA PRO A 155 8.74 35.04 5.86
C PRO A 155 9.42 36.41 5.88
N GLY A 156 9.38 37.12 4.74
CA GLY A 156 9.88 38.48 4.54
C GLY A 156 11.24 38.61 3.87
N LEU A 157 11.87 37.50 3.48
CA LEU A 157 13.17 37.44 2.79
C LEU A 157 13.17 38.23 1.47
N LEU A 158 12.07 38.16 0.72
CA LEU A 158 11.92 38.80 -0.59
C LEU A 158 11.08 40.10 -0.55
N SER A 159 10.73 40.60 0.64
CA SER A 159 9.84 41.76 0.81
C SER A 159 10.34 43.02 0.06
N GLN A 160 11.65 43.23 -0.01
CA GLN A 160 12.29 44.35 -0.70
C GLN A 160 12.34 44.19 -2.24
N ARG A 161 11.99 43.02 -2.78
CA ARG A 161 12.10 42.68 -4.21
C ARG A 161 10.74 42.59 -4.92
N LEU A 162 9.66 43.07 -4.30
CA LEU A 162 8.32 43.02 -4.88
C LEU A 162 8.20 43.76 -6.22
N GLU A 163 8.85 44.92 -6.39
CA GLU A 163 8.83 45.63 -7.67
C GLU A 163 9.47 44.79 -8.79
N LEU A 164 10.62 44.17 -8.50
CA LEU A 164 11.32 43.28 -9.43
C LEU A 164 10.45 42.09 -9.84
N LEU A 165 9.81 41.42 -8.88
CA LEU A 165 8.89 40.32 -9.15
C LEU A 165 7.67 40.76 -9.96
N SER A 166 7.14 41.97 -9.70
CA SER A 166 6.03 42.51 -10.48
C SER A 166 6.43 42.80 -11.94
N GLY A 167 7.65 43.30 -12.15
CA GLY A 167 8.24 43.51 -13.48
C GLY A 167 8.47 42.20 -14.23
N LEU A 168 8.97 41.15 -13.56
CA LEU A 168 9.13 39.82 -14.16
C LEU A 168 7.78 39.20 -14.55
N ARG A 169 6.77 39.30 -13.68
CA ARG A 169 5.40 38.85 -13.96
C ARG A 169 4.80 39.51 -15.20
N GLN A 170 4.98 40.84 -15.35
CA GLN A 170 4.44 41.60 -16.49
C GLN A 170 5.17 41.31 -17.81
N ARG A 171 6.46 40.97 -17.74
CA ARG A 171 7.28 40.68 -18.93
C ARG A 171 7.10 39.25 -19.45
N GLU A 172 6.57 38.34 -18.64
CA GLU A 172 6.46 36.91 -18.97
C GLU A 172 5.13 36.55 -19.65
N PRO A 173 5.16 36.11 -20.93
CA PRO A 173 3.98 35.64 -21.65
C PRO A 173 3.72 34.13 -21.48
N SER A 174 4.63 33.39 -20.81
CA SER A 174 4.62 31.93 -20.75
C SER A 174 3.91 31.38 -19.50
N CYS A 175 3.79 30.04 -19.38
CA CYS A 175 3.21 29.38 -18.20
C CYS A 175 3.93 29.74 -16.88
N LEU A 176 5.18 30.24 -16.93
CA LEU A 176 5.93 30.73 -15.77
C LEU A 176 5.27 31.93 -15.09
N HIS A 177 4.39 32.65 -15.79
CA HIS A 177 3.56 33.69 -15.19
C HIS A 177 2.82 33.18 -13.93
N GLN A 178 2.36 31.91 -13.92
CA GLN A 178 1.67 31.32 -12.76
C GLN A 178 2.60 31.23 -11.54
N SER A 179 3.85 30.78 -11.74
CA SER A 179 4.85 30.65 -10.68
C SER A 179 5.24 32.01 -10.10
N TYR A 180 5.43 33.03 -10.95
CA TYR A 180 5.70 34.40 -10.50
C TYR A 180 4.53 35.01 -9.73
N THR A 181 3.30 34.78 -10.18
CA THR A 181 2.09 35.27 -9.50
C THR A 181 1.93 34.66 -8.11
N ILE A 182 2.15 33.35 -7.96
CA ILE A 182 2.10 32.70 -6.64
C ILE A 182 3.24 33.18 -5.73
N LEU A 183 4.46 33.30 -6.26
CA LEU A 183 5.61 33.81 -5.50
C LEU A 183 5.34 35.23 -5.02
N TYR A 184 4.95 36.14 -5.91
CA TYR A 184 4.64 37.52 -5.56
C TYR A 184 3.57 37.60 -4.48
N THR A 185 2.48 36.83 -4.61
CA THR A 185 1.37 36.89 -3.65
C THR A 185 1.73 36.33 -2.27
N LEU A 186 2.62 35.32 -2.20
CA LEU A 186 3.19 34.85 -0.95
C LEU A 186 4.08 35.93 -0.30
N VAL A 187 5.00 36.54 -1.07
CA VAL A 187 5.88 37.60 -0.58
C VAL A 187 5.06 38.81 -0.11
N LEU A 188 4.03 39.21 -0.87
CA LEU A 188 3.12 40.29 -0.48
C LEU A 188 2.43 39.98 0.84
N ARG A 189 1.89 38.76 0.99
CA ARG A 189 1.23 38.31 2.22
C ARG A 189 2.18 38.37 3.42
N ASN A 190 3.40 37.85 3.28
CA ASN A 190 4.38 37.82 4.35
C ASN A 190 4.90 39.23 4.70
N ALA A 191 5.13 40.07 3.70
CA ALA A 191 5.50 41.47 3.89
C ALA A 191 4.42 42.26 4.66
N VAL A 192 3.15 42.10 4.29
CA VAL A 192 2.02 42.71 5.01
C VAL A 192 1.95 42.17 6.43
N TYR A 193 2.13 40.86 6.63
CA TYR A 193 2.15 40.26 7.96
C TYR A 193 3.29 40.80 8.84
N GLN A 194 4.51 40.98 8.31
CA GLN A 194 5.60 41.60 9.04
C GLN A 194 5.28 43.04 9.46
N LEU A 195 4.76 43.85 8.53
CA LEU A 195 4.32 45.22 8.83
C LEU A 195 3.25 45.25 9.93
N THR A 196 2.36 44.25 10.01
CA THR A 196 1.35 44.20 11.09
C THR A 196 1.95 43.97 12.49
N ARG A 197 3.19 43.47 12.59
CA ARG A 197 3.90 43.25 13.85
C ARG A 197 4.70 44.48 14.30
N GLU A 198 4.99 45.42 13.39
CA GLU A 198 5.75 46.63 13.68
C GLU A 198 4.86 47.72 14.29
N THR A 199 5.29 48.30 15.42
CA THR A 199 4.48 49.24 16.21
C THR A 199 4.22 50.60 15.55
N ASN A 200 4.98 50.97 14.50
CA ASN A 200 4.88 52.25 13.79
C ASN A 200 4.55 52.11 12.29
N ALA A 201 4.24 50.89 11.82
CA ALA A 201 3.94 50.65 10.43
C ALA A 201 2.55 51.19 10.05
N GLY A 202 2.47 51.82 8.88
CA GLY A 202 1.26 52.49 8.38
C GLY A 202 1.24 52.54 6.85
N ALA A 203 0.37 53.37 6.28
CA ALA A 203 0.16 53.46 4.83
C ALA A 203 1.44 53.83 4.04
N GLU A 204 2.29 54.71 4.58
CA GLU A 204 3.54 55.13 3.92
C GLU A 204 4.57 54.00 3.82
N HIS A 205 4.68 53.15 4.86
CA HIS A 205 5.57 51.98 4.84
C HIS A 205 5.09 50.92 3.85
N LEU A 206 3.77 50.71 3.76
CA LEU A 206 3.18 49.80 2.78
C LEU A 206 3.33 50.34 1.33
N LYS A 207 3.26 51.65 1.15
CA LYS A 207 3.56 52.34 -0.12
C LYS A 207 5.03 52.21 -0.51
N ALA A 208 5.96 52.44 0.42
CA ALA A 208 7.38 52.26 0.18
C ALA A 208 7.71 50.81 -0.21
N LEU A 209 7.02 49.84 0.38
CA LEU A 209 7.18 48.41 0.09
C LEU A 209 6.64 48.02 -1.29
N LEU A 210 5.56 48.65 -1.76
CA LEU A 210 4.98 48.42 -3.09
C LEU A 210 5.69 49.21 -4.21
N GLY A 211 6.30 50.35 -3.90
CA GLY A 211 6.95 51.26 -4.86
C GLY A 211 8.48 51.33 -4.76
N GLY A 212 9.11 50.40 -4.04
CA GLY A 212 10.50 50.47 -3.61
C GLY A 212 11.56 50.33 -4.71
N ASN A 213 11.76 51.39 -5.48
CA ASN A 213 13.01 51.67 -6.19
C ASN A 213 14.06 52.12 -5.18
N THR A 214 14.62 51.18 -4.43
CA THR A 214 15.88 51.42 -3.73
C THR A 214 16.77 50.20 -3.89
N SER A 215 17.76 50.35 -4.76
CA SER A 215 19.06 49.69 -4.60
C SER A 215 19.69 50.15 -3.28
N VAL A 216 19.16 49.68 -2.14
CA VAL A 216 19.90 49.74 -0.89
C VAL A 216 20.68 48.44 -0.84
N ALA A 217 21.98 48.60 -0.70
CA ALA A 217 22.89 47.53 -0.34
C ALA A 217 22.31 46.73 0.83
N TRP A 218 22.74 45.48 0.95
CA TRP A 218 22.61 44.74 2.19
C TRP A 218 23.44 45.39 3.29
N GLU A 219 23.01 46.56 3.76
CA GLU A 219 23.55 47.14 4.96
C GLU A 219 22.83 46.46 6.12
N ALA A 220 23.56 45.48 6.63
CA ALA A 220 23.42 44.88 7.95
C ALA A 220 23.38 45.99 9.01
N GLU A 221 22.22 46.60 9.21
CA GLU A 221 21.86 47.38 10.39
C GLU A 221 20.33 47.42 10.49
N GLN A 222 19.73 46.27 10.80
CA GLN A 222 18.45 46.21 11.48
C GLN A 222 18.62 45.33 12.70
N ASP A 223 18.37 45.90 13.88
CA ASP A 223 18.40 45.22 15.16
C ASP A 223 17.68 43.86 15.08
N PRO A 224 18.19 42.82 15.75
CA PRO A 224 17.63 41.48 15.68
C PRO A 224 16.23 41.48 16.30
N VAL A 225 15.20 41.58 15.45
CA VAL A 225 13.83 41.27 15.86
C VAL A 225 13.87 39.80 16.31
N PRO A 226 13.44 39.48 17.54
CA PRO A 226 13.71 38.17 18.13
C PRO A 226 13.00 37.09 17.32
N ALA A 227 13.78 36.33 16.54
CA ALA A 227 13.44 35.01 16.00
C ALA A 227 13.32 33.94 17.13
N LYS A 228 12.80 34.35 18.30
CA LYS A 228 12.52 33.54 19.48
C LYS A 228 11.05 33.71 19.89
N SER A 229 10.11 33.60 18.95
CA SER A 229 8.75 33.20 19.28
C SER A 229 8.55 31.78 18.75
N LYS A 230 8.31 30.83 19.66
CA LYS A 230 8.00 29.41 19.41
C LYS A 230 6.66 29.20 18.70
N ASP A 231 6.27 30.11 17.81
CA ASP A 231 4.99 30.09 17.11
C ASP A 231 5.21 29.67 15.66
N ALA A 232 5.90 28.54 15.45
CA ALA A 232 5.95 27.87 14.14
C ALA A 232 4.56 27.45 13.64
N THR A 233 3.56 27.43 14.54
CA THR A 233 2.14 27.19 14.27
C THR A 233 1.43 28.35 13.55
N ALA A 234 2.01 29.54 13.46
CA ALA A 234 1.41 30.69 12.77
C ALA A 234 1.64 30.70 11.24
N LEU A 235 2.41 29.76 10.70
CA LEU A 235 2.91 29.79 9.32
C LEU A 235 1.98 29.15 8.28
N PHE A 236 1.09 28.24 8.66
CA PHE A 236 0.37 27.42 7.67
C PHE A 236 -0.99 27.99 7.22
N SER A 237 -1.62 28.86 8.01
CA SER A 237 -2.79 29.65 7.57
C SER A 237 -3.21 30.59 8.70
N LEU A 238 -3.40 31.88 8.43
CA LEU A 238 -3.96 32.81 9.42
C LEU A 238 -5.48 32.60 9.61
N ILE A 239 -6.10 31.83 8.71
CA ILE A 239 -7.55 31.66 8.58
C ILE A 239 -8.05 30.34 9.19
N LEU A 240 -7.23 29.31 9.44
CA LEU A 240 -7.69 28.02 10.01
C LEU A 240 -7.24 27.71 11.45
N GLY A 241 -6.67 28.67 12.19
CA GLY A 241 -6.24 28.45 13.58
C GLY A 241 -7.36 28.58 14.61
N PRO A 242 -7.46 27.69 15.64
CA PRO A 242 -8.39 27.89 16.75
C PRO A 242 -7.90 29.06 17.61
N MET A 243 -8.68 30.15 17.62
CA MET A 243 -8.45 31.39 18.38
C MET A 243 -7.20 32.19 17.99
N GLY A 244 -7.40 33.25 17.20
CA GLY A 244 -6.41 34.32 17.04
C GLY A 244 -6.94 35.46 16.19
N ARG A 245 -7.12 36.64 16.79
CA ARG A 245 -7.40 37.90 16.09
C ARG A 245 -6.42 38.04 14.91
N VAL A 246 -6.92 38.13 13.68
CA VAL A 246 -6.06 38.45 12.52
C VAL A 246 -5.36 39.78 12.82
N PRO A 247 -4.01 39.85 12.73
CA PRO A 247 -3.31 41.09 13.01
C PRO A 247 -3.65 42.12 11.94
N THR A 248 -4.09 43.30 12.36
CA THR A 248 -4.57 44.35 11.46
C THR A 248 -3.57 45.49 11.37
N LEU A 249 -3.21 45.89 10.16
CA LEU A 249 -2.39 47.08 9.91
C LEU A 249 -3.25 48.35 10.08
N GLN A 250 -2.76 49.31 10.86
CA GLN A 250 -3.41 50.62 11.05
C GLN A 250 -3.15 51.52 9.84
N THR A 251 -3.83 51.24 8.73
CA THR A 251 -3.86 52.11 7.54
C THR A 251 -5.04 53.08 7.65
N GLY A 252 -4.85 54.35 7.28
CA GLY A 252 -5.92 55.34 7.17
C GLY A 252 -6.99 54.96 6.12
N ALA A 253 -7.94 55.86 5.85
CA ALA A 253 -9.03 55.59 4.92
C ALA A 253 -8.52 55.38 3.47
N ASP A 254 -8.86 54.23 2.88
CA ASP A 254 -8.62 53.79 1.50
C ASP A 254 -7.16 53.81 0.99
N PHE A 255 -6.57 52.61 0.84
CA PHE A 255 -5.25 52.45 0.23
C PHE A 255 -5.35 52.04 -1.26
N LYS A 256 -5.26 53.03 -2.16
CA LYS A 256 -5.49 52.87 -3.60
C LYS A 256 -4.47 51.97 -4.33
N GLU A 257 -3.22 51.99 -3.92
CA GLU A 257 -2.13 51.26 -4.59
C GLU A 257 -2.23 49.74 -4.36
N LEU A 258 -2.56 49.29 -3.14
CA LEU A 258 -2.83 47.87 -2.88
C LEU A 258 -4.10 47.44 -3.63
N ARG A 259 -5.13 48.29 -3.65
CA ARG A 259 -6.36 47.99 -4.40
C ARG A 259 -6.11 47.84 -5.89
N SER A 260 -5.25 48.66 -6.51
CA SER A 260 -4.90 48.49 -7.92
C SER A 260 -4.12 47.19 -8.14
N VAL A 261 -3.14 46.88 -7.29
CA VAL A 261 -2.40 45.61 -7.35
C VAL A 261 -3.35 44.41 -7.22
N LEU A 262 -4.25 44.40 -6.23
CA LEU A 262 -5.27 43.36 -6.06
C LEU A 262 -6.20 43.24 -7.27
N SER A 263 -6.63 44.37 -7.86
CA SER A 263 -7.45 44.36 -9.10
C SER A 263 -6.70 43.68 -10.24
N THR A 264 -5.40 43.99 -10.43
CA THR A 264 -4.60 43.33 -11.48
C THR A 264 -4.50 41.83 -11.28
N PHE A 265 -4.32 41.34 -10.04
CA PHE A 265 -4.30 39.91 -9.77
C PHE A 265 -5.65 39.22 -10.02
N LEU A 266 -6.75 39.87 -9.63
CA LEU A 266 -8.08 39.33 -9.85
C LEU A 266 -8.47 39.35 -11.33
N GLU A 267 -8.02 40.34 -12.08
CA GLU A 267 -8.10 40.38 -13.53
C GLU A 267 -7.27 39.23 -14.11
N GLU A 268 -5.98 39.10 -13.80
CA GLU A 268 -5.12 38.03 -14.32
C GLU A 268 -5.52 36.61 -13.87
N SER A 269 -6.36 36.47 -12.84
CA SER A 269 -6.72 35.17 -12.26
C SER A 269 -7.37 34.18 -13.24
N TYR A 270 -7.97 34.63 -14.35
CA TYR A 270 -8.56 33.73 -15.36
C TYR A 270 -7.51 33.04 -16.25
N LEU A 271 -6.27 33.52 -16.25
CA LEU A 271 -5.16 32.92 -17.00
C LEU A 271 -4.49 31.78 -16.22
N LEU A 272 -4.85 31.60 -14.94
CA LEU A 272 -4.25 30.64 -14.03
C LEU A 272 -4.97 29.29 -14.09
N THR A 273 -4.26 28.21 -13.77
CA THR A 273 -4.90 26.92 -13.51
C THR A 273 -5.80 27.02 -12.26
N PRO A 274 -6.85 26.19 -12.13
CA PRO A 274 -7.77 26.23 -10.99
C PRO A 274 -7.06 26.13 -9.62
N LEU A 275 -6.02 25.31 -9.52
CA LEU A 275 -5.22 25.17 -8.31
C LEU A 275 -4.44 26.45 -7.98
N CYS A 276 -3.80 27.05 -8.98
CA CYS A 276 -3.06 28.31 -8.82
C CYS A 276 -4.01 29.47 -8.47
N GLN A 277 -5.19 29.50 -9.09
CA GLN A 277 -6.24 30.47 -8.78
C GLN A 277 -6.75 30.29 -7.35
N ALA A 278 -6.97 29.07 -6.88
CA ALA A 278 -7.36 28.79 -5.50
C ALA A 278 -6.30 29.24 -4.48
N ALA A 279 -5.01 28.96 -4.75
CA ALA A 279 -3.89 29.39 -3.93
C ALA A 279 -3.76 30.93 -3.89
N LEU A 280 -3.91 31.59 -5.04
CA LEU A 280 -3.96 33.04 -5.15
C LEU A 280 -5.08 33.61 -4.28
N LEU A 281 -6.31 33.13 -4.45
CA LEU A 281 -7.47 33.61 -3.70
C LEU A 281 -7.29 33.41 -2.19
N HIS A 282 -6.73 32.28 -1.77
CA HIS A 282 -6.41 32.02 -0.36
C HIS A 282 -5.45 33.09 0.20
N ARG A 283 -4.33 33.35 -0.48
CA ARG A 283 -3.34 34.35 -0.02
C ARG A 283 -3.87 35.79 -0.08
N LEU A 284 -4.65 36.13 -1.10
CA LEU A 284 -5.28 37.44 -1.18
C LEU A 284 -6.34 37.65 -0.08
N THR A 285 -7.07 36.60 0.29
CA THR A 285 -8.02 36.62 1.42
C THR A 285 -7.28 36.95 2.72
N GLU A 286 -6.11 36.34 2.96
CA GLU A 286 -5.25 36.68 4.11
C GLU A 286 -4.81 38.17 4.08
N VAL A 287 -4.33 38.66 2.94
CA VAL A 287 -3.90 40.08 2.79
C VAL A 287 -5.03 41.06 3.09
N VAL A 288 -6.23 40.84 2.52
CA VAL A 288 -7.38 41.72 2.74
C VAL A 288 -7.88 41.63 4.19
N SER A 289 -7.79 40.46 4.83
CA SER A 289 -8.12 40.32 6.25
C SER A 289 -7.16 41.08 7.18
N MET A 290 -5.89 41.26 6.77
CA MET A 290 -4.88 42.01 7.53
C MET A 290 -4.95 43.54 7.28
N VAL A 291 -5.45 43.98 6.12
CA VAL A 291 -5.51 45.41 5.74
C VAL A 291 -6.96 45.89 5.66
N PRO A 292 -7.53 46.42 6.76
CA PRO A 292 -8.94 46.85 6.79
C PRO A 292 -9.25 48.06 5.88
N ALA A 293 -8.24 48.78 5.38
CA ALA A 293 -8.44 49.89 4.44
C ALA A 293 -8.85 49.46 3.03
N VAL A 294 -8.81 48.17 2.70
CA VAL A 294 -9.33 47.65 1.43
C VAL A 294 -10.62 46.87 1.71
N PRO A 295 -11.79 47.31 1.18
CA PRO A 295 -13.03 46.61 1.43
C PRO A 295 -13.04 45.23 0.72
N PRO A 296 -13.58 44.17 1.36
CA PRO A 296 -13.73 42.84 0.74
C PRO A 296 -14.51 42.82 -0.57
N ALA A 297 -15.30 43.86 -0.85
CA ALA A 297 -16.04 44.05 -2.10
C ALA A 297 -15.17 43.97 -3.38
N VAL A 298 -13.85 44.11 -3.28
CA VAL A 298 -12.91 43.88 -4.40
C VAL A 298 -13.05 42.47 -4.97
N PHE A 299 -13.40 41.47 -4.15
CA PHE A 299 -13.65 40.09 -4.61
C PHE A 299 -15.01 39.88 -5.29
N ARG A 300 -15.94 40.83 -5.24
CA ARG A 300 -17.34 40.60 -5.68
C ARG A 300 -17.45 40.22 -7.16
N ALA A 301 -16.65 40.83 -8.03
CA ALA A 301 -16.59 40.46 -9.45
C ALA A 301 -16.08 39.02 -9.66
N GLN A 302 -15.12 38.60 -8.85
CA GLN A 302 -14.58 37.24 -8.89
C GLN A 302 -15.54 36.21 -8.28
N LEU A 303 -16.24 36.59 -7.21
CA LEU A 303 -17.22 35.74 -6.55
C LEU A 303 -18.32 35.30 -7.52
N LEU A 304 -18.88 36.23 -8.31
CA LEU A 304 -19.89 35.91 -9.33
C LEU A 304 -19.40 34.85 -10.33
N ARG A 305 -18.10 34.81 -10.64
CA ARG A 305 -17.51 33.77 -11.48
C ARG A 305 -17.37 32.43 -10.73
N LEU A 306 -16.85 32.48 -9.50
CA LEU A 306 -16.62 31.30 -8.66
C LEU A 306 -17.93 30.56 -8.32
N LEU A 307 -19.02 31.31 -8.15
CA LEU A 307 -20.36 30.75 -7.93
C LEU A 307 -20.81 29.81 -9.06
N GLY A 308 -20.23 29.88 -10.26
CA GLY A 308 -20.52 28.99 -11.39
C GLY A 308 -19.53 27.83 -11.62
N THR A 309 -18.46 27.69 -10.82
CA THR A 309 -17.35 26.72 -11.07
C THR A 309 -17.58 25.33 -10.50
N SER A 310 -17.40 24.25 -11.27
CA SER A 310 -17.54 22.86 -10.78
C SER A 310 -16.26 22.32 -10.12
N GLU A 311 -15.16 23.06 -10.20
CA GLU A 311 -13.87 22.69 -9.65
C GLU A 311 -13.87 22.78 -8.12
N VAL A 312 -13.50 21.68 -7.46
CA VAL A 312 -13.50 21.54 -6.00
C VAL A 312 -12.66 22.61 -5.31
N CYS A 313 -11.43 22.85 -5.81
CA CYS A 313 -10.49 23.80 -5.21
C CYS A 313 -11.06 25.24 -5.20
N LEU A 314 -11.75 25.64 -6.27
CA LEU A 314 -12.32 26.99 -6.40
C LEU A 314 -13.56 27.18 -5.53
N LEU A 315 -14.39 26.14 -5.43
CA LEU A 315 -15.54 26.16 -4.51
C LEU A 315 -15.07 26.23 -3.05
N HIS A 316 -14.02 25.48 -2.70
CA HIS A 316 -13.43 25.54 -1.36
C HIS A 316 -12.87 26.95 -1.06
N SER A 317 -12.19 27.60 -2.02
CA SER A 317 -11.76 28.99 -1.85
C SER A 317 -12.93 29.96 -1.67
N ALA A 318 -14.09 29.71 -2.29
CA ALA A 318 -15.29 30.51 -2.07
C ALA A 318 -15.86 30.32 -0.64
N LEU A 319 -15.87 29.09 -0.12
CA LEU A 319 -16.24 28.79 1.26
C LEU A 319 -15.26 29.40 2.28
N LEU A 320 -13.97 29.42 1.95
CA LEU A 320 -12.96 30.10 2.76
C LEU A 320 -13.20 31.62 2.81
N MET A 321 -13.46 32.25 1.66
CA MET A 321 -13.82 33.68 1.62
C MET A 321 -15.10 33.95 2.40
N LYS A 322 -16.06 33.02 2.38
CA LYS A 322 -17.27 33.08 3.20
C LYS A 322 -16.92 33.07 4.67
N TRP A 323 -16.08 32.14 5.12
CA TRP A 323 -15.62 32.06 6.50
C TRP A 323 -14.90 33.35 6.95
N ALA A 324 -14.07 33.95 6.08
CA ALA A 324 -13.29 35.13 6.41
C ALA A 324 -14.10 36.44 6.44
N PHE A 325 -15.04 36.64 5.50
CA PHE A 325 -15.70 37.94 5.29
C PHE A 325 -17.21 37.95 5.50
N THR A 326 -17.85 36.78 5.62
CA THR A 326 -19.28 36.58 5.93
C THR A 326 -20.21 37.67 5.34
N ASP A 327 -20.83 38.50 6.18
CA ASP A 327 -21.84 39.52 5.79
C ASP A 327 -21.24 40.70 5.00
N SER A 328 -19.92 40.89 5.04
CA SER A 328 -19.26 42.00 4.32
C SER A 328 -19.09 41.72 2.83
N LEU A 329 -19.16 40.44 2.41
CA LEU A 329 -18.99 40.02 1.03
C LEU A 329 -20.21 39.26 0.47
N PHE A 330 -20.84 38.41 1.28
CA PHE A 330 -21.95 37.54 0.87
C PHE A 330 -23.28 38.09 1.34
N SER A 331 -24.28 38.07 0.46
CA SER A 331 -25.67 38.27 0.83
C SER A 331 -26.33 36.93 1.18
N ALA A 332 -27.46 36.96 1.90
CA ALA A 332 -28.25 35.76 2.18
C ALA A 332 -28.70 35.02 0.90
N GLU A 333 -28.92 35.74 -0.21
CA GLU A 333 -29.22 35.14 -1.51
C GLU A 333 -28.02 34.37 -2.08
N ASP A 334 -26.80 34.91 -1.93
CA ASP A 334 -25.56 34.25 -2.35
C ASP A 334 -25.32 32.97 -1.53
N GLU A 335 -25.57 33.02 -0.21
CA GLU A 335 -25.46 31.86 0.68
C GLU A 335 -26.44 30.74 0.30
N ALA A 336 -27.72 31.10 0.10
CA ALA A 336 -28.75 30.15 -0.33
C ALA A 336 -28.41 29.54 -1.70
N PHE A 337 -27.83 30.33 -2.61
CA PHE A 337 -27.37 29.84 -3.91
C PHE A 337 -26.20 28.84 -3.78
N ILE A 338 -25.20 29.12 -2.94
CA ILE A 338 -24.08 28.22 -2.68
C ILE A 338 -24.57 26.90 -2.07
N LEU A 339 -25.48 26.97 -1.09
CA LEU A 339 -26.06 25.78 -0.46
C LEU A 339 -26.86 24.94 -1.47
N LYS A 340 -27.73 25.57 -2.26
CA LYS A 340 -28.45 24.89 -3.35
C LYS A 340 -27.49 24.18 -4.30
N ARG A 341 -26.37 24.82 -4.61
CA ARG A 341 -25.36 24.27 -5.51
C ARG A 341 -24.61 23.08 -4.90
N LEU A 342 -24.19 23.18 -3.65
CA LEU A 342 -23.56 22.07 -2.92
C LEU A 342 -24.47 20.84 -2.89
N VAL A 343 -25.78 21.05 -2.63
CA VAL A 343 -26.78 19.99 -2.67
C VAL A 343 -26.85 19.34 -4.06
N MET A 344 -26.94 20.13 -5.13
CA MET A 344 -26.97 19.58 -6.49
C MET A 344 -25.67 18.84 -6.87
N LEU A 345 -24.50 19.37 -6.50
CA LEU A 345 -23.21 18.76 -6.81
C LEU A 345 -23.01 17.45 -6.04
N SER A 346 -23.46 17.37 -4.79
CA SER A 346 -23.37 16.13 -4.02
C SER A 346 -24.17 14.96 -4.62
N GLN A 347 -25.11 15.22 -5.53
CA GLN A 347 -25.93 14.22 -6.23
C GLN A 347 -25.45 13.91 -7.65
N HIS A 348 -24.57 14.72 -8.22
CA HIS A 348 -24.27 14.65 -9.64
C HIS A 348 -23.64 13.30 -10.02
N PRO A 349 -24.22 12.56 -10.99
CA PRO A 349 -23.83 11.17 -11.25
C PRO A 349 -22.40 11.04 -11.79
N LEU A 350 -21.91 12.03 -12.55
CA LEU A 350 -20.57 12.00 -13.16
C LEU A 350 -19.43 12.31 -12.19
N LEU A 351 -19.74 12.76 -10.96
CA LEU A 351 -18.70 13.08 -9.98
C LEU A 351 -18.26 11.84 -9.22
N SER A 352 -16.99 11.84 -8.82
CA SER A 352 -16.41 10.78 -8.00
C SER A 352 -17.03 10.76 -6.60
N THR A 353 -16.94 9.60 -5.94
CA THR A 353 -17.42 9.42 -4.55
C THR A 353 -16.70 10.38 -3.60
N ALA A 354 -15.41 10.65 -3.81
CA ALA A 354 -14.63 11.59 -2.99
C ALA A 354 -15.15 13.03 -3.09
N GLU A 355 -15.46 13.50 -4.30
CA GLU A 355 -16.01 14.85 -4.52
C GLU A 355 -17.41 14.98 -3.91
N LYS A 356 -18.25 13.95 -4.06
CA LYS A 356 -19.59 13.91 -3.45
C LYS A 356 -19.50 14.00 -1.92
N LEU A 357 -18.58 13.24 -1.31
CA LEU A 357 -18.34 13.26 0.13
C LEU A 357 -17.84 14.63 0.60
N PHE A 358 -16.90 15.23 -0.14
CA PHE A 358 -16.41 16.58 0.14
C PHE A 358 -17.54 17.62 0.12
N TYR A 359 -18.45 17.56 -0.86
CA TYR A 359 -19.58 18.49 -0.90
C TYR A 359 -20.58 18.25 0.23
N THR A 360 -20.82 17.00 0.64
CA THR A 360 -21.66 16.73 1.83
C THR A 360 -21.02 17.25 3.11
N ASP A 361 -19.69 17.15 3.24
CA ASP A 361 -18.93 17.65 4.38
C ASP A 361 -18.97 19.18 4.45
N CYS A 362 -18.84 19.85 3.30
CA CYS A 362 -19.01 21.30 3.20
C CYS A 362 -20.40 21.79 3.63
N ILE A 363 -21.45 20.96 3.49
CA ILE A 363 -22.80 21.31 3.95
C ILE A 363 -22.89 21.18 5.48
N LEU A 364 -22.31 20.12 6.05
CA LEU A 364 -22.31 19.89 7.51
C LEU A 364 -21.48 20.95 8.27
N HIS A 365 -20.43 21.48 7.63
CA HIS A 365 -19.54 22.48 8.21
C HIS A 365 -19.67 23.86 7.53
N PHE A 366 -20.86 24.21 7.06
CA PHE A 366 -21.06 25.47 6.36
C PHE A 366 -20.83 26.68 7.30
N PRO A 367 -20.00 27.67 6.90
CA PRO A 367 -19.67 28.82 7.73
C PRO A 367 -20.82 29.85 7.81
N GLU A 368 -21.69 29.68 8.80
CA GLU A 368 -22.75 30.65 9.16
C GLU A 368 -22.36 31.53 10.35
N ASN A 369 -22.90 32.75 10.37
CA ASN A 369 -22.75 33.69 11.48
C ASN A 369 -23.66 33.27 12.66
N ARG A 370 -23.33 32.17 13.34
CA ARG A 370 -24.00 31.81 14.59
C ARG A 370 -23.38 32.57 15.77
N PRO A 371 -24.19 33.08 16.73
CA PRO A 371 -23.64 33.60 17.97
C PRO A 371 -22.84 32.50 18.68
N ILE A 372 -21.64 32.86 19.16
CA ILE A 372 -20.57 32.00 19.73
C ILE A 372 -21.02 31.18 20.97
N SER A 373 -22.29 31.23 21.36
CA SER A 373 -22.82 30.59 22.56
C SER A 373 -23.32 29.15 22.39
N SER A 374 -23.19 28.51 21.22
CA SER A 374 -23.72 27.16 20.97
C SER A 374 -22.71 26.17 20.36
N SER A 375 -21.46 26.15 20.80
CA SER A 375 -20.55 25.03 20.49
C SER A 375 -19.41 24.92 21.51
N SER A 376 -19.68 24.22 22.61
CA SER A 376 -18.63 23.41 23.21
C SER A 376 -18.45 22.18 22.31
N ASP A 377 -17.27 22.00 21.74
CA ASP A 377 -16.80 20.79 21.06
C ASP A 377 -17.65 20.22 19.92
N GLY A 378 -17.21 20.44 18.67
CA GLY A 378 -17.31 19.44 17.58
C GLY A 378 -18.68 18.97 17.10
N ASP A 379 -19.80 19.48 17.60
CA ASP A 379 -21.12 19.08 17.15
C ASP A 379 -21.41 19.60 15.74
N GLU A 380 -21.67 18.67 14.82
CA GLU A 380 -22.08 18.94 13.44
C GLU A 380 -23.49 19.57 13.45
N THR A 381 -23.58 20.83 13.02
CA THR A 381 -24.86 21.56 12.98
C THR A 381 -25.23 21.97 11.58
N LEU A 382 -26.50 21.84 11.18
CA LEU A 382 -26.92 22.15 9.82
C LEU A 382 -26.99 23.66 9.54
N PRO A 383 -26.84 24.08 8.28
CA PRO A 383 -27.04 25.47 7.90
C PRO A 383 -28.51 25.89 8.08
N VAL A 384 -28.79 27.05 8.69
CA VAL A 384 -30.15 27.61 8.87
C VAL A 384 -30.89 27.79 7.55
N LEU A 385 -30.17 28.10 6.47
CA LEU A 385 -30.75 28.27 5.13
C LEU A 385 -31.00 26.93 4.39
N LEU A 386 -30.59 25.79 4.98
CA LEU A 386 -30.87 24.47 4.43
C LEU A 386 -32.33 24.08 4.69
N THR A 387 -33.22 24.46 3.79
CA THR A 387 -34.63 24.07 3.91
C THR A 387 -34.81 22.55 3.73
N PRO A 388 -35.79 21.94 4.44
CA PRO A 388 -36.10 20.51 4.29
C PRO A 388 -36.49 20.09 2.86
N GLN A 389 -37.10 21.00 2.11
CA GLN A 389 -37.39 20.80 0.68
C GLN A 389 -36.11 20.65 -0.15
N LEU A 390 -35.09 21.47 0.13
CA LEU A 390 -33.79 21.37 -0.52
C LEU A 390 -33.04 20.10 -0.09
N ALA A 391 -33.10 19.76 1.20
CA ALA A 391 -32.51 18.55 1.74
C ALA A 391 -33.17 17.28 1.20
N SER A 392 -34.46 17.30 0.86
CA SER A 392 -35.17 16.14 0.30
C SER A 392 -34.54 15.60 -0.99
N ALA A 393 -33.84 16.45 -1.76
CA ALA A 393 -33.10 16.01 -2.93
C ALA A 393 -31.94 15.05 -2.56
N LEU A 394 -31.41 15.15 -1.33
CA LEU A 394 -30.34 14.30 -0.80
C LEU A 394 -30.84 12.98 -0.22
N ALA A 395 -32.11 12.62 -0.43
CA ALA A 395 -32.68 11.35 -0.02
C ALA A 395 -31.77 10.16 -0.39
N PRO A 396 -31.32 9.34 0.58
CA PRO A 396 -30.49 8.18 0.29
C PRO A 396 -31.29 7.16 -0.51
N THR A 397 -30.67 6.66 -1.58
CA THR A 397 -31.23 5.59 -2.42
C THR A 397 -30.30 4.39 -2.39
N VAL A 398 -30.84 3.20 -2.64
CA VAL A 398 -30.07 1.94 -2.67
C VAL A 398 -28.96 1.95 -3.73
N LEU A 399 -29.08 2.79 -4.76
CA LEU A 399 -28.11 2.94 -5.84
C LEU A 399 -26.90 3.81 -5.46
N ASN A 400 -26.88 4.41 -4.27
CA ASN A 400 -25.76 5.23 -3.83
C ASN A 400 -24.63 4.37 -3.24
N ASP A 401 -23.38 4.83 -3.43
CA ASP A 401 -22.21 4.23 -2.80
C ASP A 401 -22.38 4.25 -1.27
N SER A 402 -21.91 3.20 -0.58
CA SER A 402 -22.04 3.03 0.87
C SER A 402 -21.67 4.27 1.69
N ALA A 403 -20.53 4.89 1.38
CA ALA A 403 -20.05 6.08 2.09
C ALA A 403 -20.96 7.29 1.86
N THR A 404 -21.35 7.56 0.61
CA THR A 404 -22.23 8.71 0.28
C THR A 404 -23.64 8.53 0.82
N MET A 405 -24.12 7.29 0.89
CA MET A 405 -25.41 6.98 1.47
C MET A 405 -25.40 7.30 2.96
N LEU A 406 -24.37 6.86 3.71
CA LEU A 406 -24.26 7.10 5.16
C LEU A 406 -24.17 8.60 5.49
N THR A 407 -23.41 9.39 4.73
CA THR A 407 -23.33 10.84 4.98
C THR A 407 -24.65 11.55 4.70
N ARG A 408 -25.34 11.17 3.62
CA ARG A 408 -26.69 11.69 3.32
C ARG A 408 -27.72 11.27 4.35
N PHE A 409 -27.65 10.01 4.81
CA PHE A 409 -28.52 9.49 5.88
C PHE A 409 -28.32 10.29 7.17
N LYS A 410 -27.07 10.60 7.54
CA LYS A 410 -26.75 11.44 8.69
C LYS A 410 -27.30 12.87 8.52
N LEU A 411 -27.05 13.49 7.37
CA LEU A 411 -27.52 14.85 7.07
C LEU A 411 -29.05 14.95 7.18
N LEU A 412 -29.79 14.02 6.59
CA LEU A 412 -31.25 13.99 6.71
C LEU A 412 -31.73 13.67 8.12
N SER A 413 -30.99 12.86 8.88
CA SER A 413 -31.31 12.61 10.29
C SER A 413 -31.27 13.91 11.09
N LEU A 414 -30.25 14.75 10.85
CA LEU A 414 -30.16 16.08 11.46
C LEU A 414 -31.31 17.01 10.99
N VAL A 415 -31.68 16.99 9.71
CA VAL A 415 -32.77 17.83 9.18
C VAL A 415 -34.10 17.48 9.85
N CYS A 416 -34.37 16.17 10.00
CA CYS A 416 -35.58 15.70 10.68
C CYS A 416 -35.61 16.06 12.17
N ILE A 417 -34.45 16.22 12.83
CA ILE A 417 -34.40 16.72 14.22
C ILE A 417 -34.76 18.21 14.27
N GLU A 418 -34.28 19.03 13.33
CA GLU A 418 -34.52 20.47 13.30
C GLU A 418 -35.97 20.83 12.93
N GLU A 419 -36.66 20.04 12.11
CA GLU A 419 -38.09 20.27 11.77
C GLU A 419 -39.04 20.08 12.98
N GLY A 420 -38.60 19.38 14.03
CA GLY A 420 -39.44 18.99 15.17
C GLY A 420 -40.49 17.92 14.83
N GLU A 421 -41.10 17.32 15.85
CA GLU A 421 -42.10 16.24 15.73
C GLU A 421 -43.49 16.72 15.25
N GLY A 422 -43.56 17.66 14.30
CA GLY A 422 -44.80 18.24 13.78
C GLY A 422 -45.50 17.38 12.72
N GLU A 423 -46.79 17.07 12.96
CA GLU A 423 -47.91 16.48 12.19
C GLU A 423 -47.73 15.54 10.98
N ASP A 424 -46.54 15.32 10.42
CA ASP A 424 -46.32 14.25 9.46
C ASP A 424 -44.82 13.88 9.48
N GLY A 425 -44.45 12.92 10.33
CA GLY A 425 -43.10 12.33 10.42
C GLY A 425 -42.65 11.58 9.17
N LYS A 426 -42.97 12.10 7.98
CA LYS A 426 -42.66 11.57 6.64
C LYS A 426 -41.16 11.39 6.44
N GLY A 427 -40.33 12.30 6.96
CA GLY A 427 -38.86 12.19 6.87
C GLY A 427 -38.31 11.01 7.67
N ILE A 428 -38.71 10.88 8.94
CA ILE A 428 -38.32 9.74 9.80
C ILE A 428 -38.87 8.41 9.23
N ALA A 429 -40.12 8.42 8.73
CA ALA A 429 -40.71 7.26 8.08
C ALA A 429 -39.93 6.83 6.83
N TYR A 430 -39.49 7.78 6.00
CA TYR A 430 -38.66 7.50 4.83
C TYR A 430 -37.29 6.92 5.21
N LEU A 431 -36.62 7.48 6.22
CA LEU A 431 -35.33 6.95 6.70
C LEU A 431 -35.49 5.53 7.26
N TYR A 432 -36.59 5.26 7.97
CA TYR A 432 -36.89 3.93 8.48
C TYR A 432 -37.24 2.95 7.35
N GLU A 433 -38.02 3.37 6.35
CA GLU A 433 -38.32 2.56 5.17
C GLU A 433 -37.03 2.23 4.41
N HIS A 434 -36.13 3.21 4.24
CA HIS A 434 -34.82 2.97 3.63
C HIS A 434 -33.99 1.95 4.41
N LEU A 435 -33.94 2.04 5.73
CA LEU A 435 -33.31 1.01 6.57
C LEU A 435 -33.93 -0.37 6.37
N CYS A 436 -35.26 -0.45 6.22
CA CYS A 436 -35.94 -1.71 5.93
C CYS A 436 -35.57 -2.25 4.55
N THR A 437 -35.45 -1.41 3.52
CA THR A 437 -35.00 -1.86 2.21
C THR A 437 -33.57 -2.40 2.24
N LEU A 438 -32.67 -1.80 3.03
CA LEU A 438 -31.32 -2.32 3.24
C LEU A 438 -31.33 -3.65 3.99
N LEU A 439 -32.21 -3.79 4.99
CA LEU A 439 -32.41 -5.03 5.71
C LEU A 439 -32.83 -6.15 4.76
N ASP A 440 -33.83 -5.92 3.90
CA ASP A 440 -34.32 -6.92 2.96
C ASP A 440 -33.20 -7.38 1.99
N ILE A 441 -32.28 -6.48 1.61
CA ILE A 441 -31.11 -6.83 0.79
C ILE A 441 -30.11 -7.69 1.58
N VAL A 442 -29.89 -7.37 2.86
CA VAL A 442 -29.00 -8.13 3.74
C VAL A 442 -29.57 -9.53 4.02
N GLU A 443 -30.89 -9.65 4.23
CA GLU A 443 -31.58 -10.94 4.40
C GLU A 443 -31.41 -11.86 3.18
N ASN A 444 -31.34 -11.30 1.97
CA ASN A 444 -31.15 -12.05 0.73
C ASN A 444 -29.68 -12.30 0.37
N GLY A 445 -28.73 -12.09 1.28
CA GLY A 445 -27.31 -12.38 1.07
C GLY A 445 -26.53 -11.25 0.38
N GLY A 446 -26.74 -10.00 0.82
CA GLY A 446 -26.03 -8.83 0.34
C GLY A 446 -24.49 -8.89 0.49
N SER A 447 -23.78 -8.04 -0.26
CA SER A 447 -22.31 -7.95 -0.16
C SER A 447 -21.87 -7.48 1.23
N ARG A 448 -20.62 -7.79 1.61
CA ARG A 448 -20.02 -7.35 2.89
C ARG A 448 -20.13 -5.84 3.10
N GLU A 449 -19.98 -5.06 2.03
CA GLU A 449 -20.09 -3.60 2.07
C GLU A 449 -21.50 -3.15 2.47
N ILE A 450 -22.54 -3.75 1.88
CA ILE A 450 -23.95 -3.42 2.20
C ILE A 450 -24.29 -3.84 3.63
N ILE A 451 -23.81 -5.01 4.08
CA ILE A 451 -23.99 -5.47 5.47
C ILE A 451 -23.44 -4.43 6.44
N VAL A 452 -22.18 -4.02 6.27
CA VAL A 452 -21.54 -3.00 7.13
C VAL A 452 -22.29 -1.68 7.06
N THR A 453 -22.76 -1.31 5.87
CA THR A 453 -23.52 -0.08 5.64
C THR A 453 -24.86 -0.09 6.37
N PHE A 454 -25.59 -1.21 6.33
CA PHE A 454 -26.83 -1.39 7.08
C PHE A 454 -26.60 -1.19 8.58
N PHE A 455 -25.65 -1.90 9.20
CA PHE A 455 -25.39 -1.77 10.64
C PHE A 455 -24.95 -0.35 11.03
N ARG A 456 -24.17 0.34 10.19
CA ARG A 456 -23.79 1.74 10.42
C ARG A 456 -24.99 2.69 10.30
N ALA A 457 -25.87 2.47 9.33
CA ALA A 457 -27.09 3.26 9.17
C ALA A 457 -28.06 3.03 10.33
N THR A 458 -28.20 1.78 10.80
CA THR A 458 -28.97 1.43 12.00
C THR A 458 -28.41 2.14 13.23
N PHE A 459 -27.09 2.15 13.42
CA PHE A 459 -26.43 2.88 14.50
C PHE A 459 -26.74 4.38 14.43
N LEU A 460 -26.57 5.00 13.25
CA LEU A 460 -26.88 6.43 13.05
C LEU A 460 -28.34 6.73 13.37
N PHE A 461 -29.28 5.89 12.93
CA PHE A 461 -30.70 6.07 13.23
C PHE A 461 -30.98 6.00 14.73
N LEU A 462 -30.36 5.06 15.45
CA LEU A 462 -30.53 4.92 16.89
C LEU A 462 -29.95 6.13 17.65
N VAL A 463 -28.77 6.63 17.26
CA VAL A 463 -28.16 7.81 17.89
C VAL A 463 -29.10 9.03 17.85
N HIS A 464 -29.80 9.24 16.73
CA HIS A 464 -30.65 10.41 16.54
C HIS A 464 -32.11 10.17 16.98
N PHE A 465 -32.67 8.96 16.84
CA PHE A 465 -34.11 8.68 16.99
C PHE A 465 -34.45 7.59 18.03
N TRP A 466 -33.58 7.32 19.01
CA TRP A 466 -33.86 6.29 20.04
C TRP A 466 -35.15 6.52 20.85
N HIS A 467 -35.58 7.78 21.00
CA HIS A 467 -36.79 8.16 21.74
C HIS A 467 -38.08 7.69 21.04
N VAL A 468 -38.06 7.41 19.73
CA VAL A 468 -39.23 6.97 18.99
C VAL A 468 -39.46 5.46 19.17
N GLU A 469 -40.23 5.08 20.19
CA GLU A 469 -40.44 3.68 20.60
C GLU A 469 -40.98 2.76 19.49
N ARG A 470 -41.83 3.28 18.60
CA ARG A 470 -42.47 2.47 17.55
C ARG A 470 -41.44 1.86 16.60
N TYR A 471 -40.50 2.67 16.11
CA TYR A 471 -39.47 2.22 15.18
C TYR A 471 -38.40 1.39 15.88
N THR A 472 -38.02 1.76 17.12
CA THR A 472 -37.00 1.01 17.86
C THR A 472 -37.45 -0.39 18.26
N LYS A 473 -38.73 -0.59 18.63
CA LYS A 473 -39.29 -1.94 18.91
C LYS A 473 -39.35 -2.79 17.64
N SER A 474 -39.89 -2.24 16.54
CA SER A 474 -39.95 -2.96 15.26
C SER A 474 -38.57 -3.31 14.71
N LEU A 475 -37.57 -2.46 14.94
CA LEU A 475 -36.18 -2.72 14.56
C LEU A 475 -35.58 -3.89 15.35
N VAL A 476 -35.85 -4.00 16.67
CA VAL A 476 -35.38 -5.13 17.49
C VAL A 476 -35.95 -6.45 16.98
N GLU A 477 -37.26 -6.50 16.71
CA GLU A 477 -37.92 -7.69 16.15
C GLU A 477 -37.30 -8.11 14.80
N LYS A 478 -37.11 -7.13 13.89
CA LYS A 478 -36.47 -7.36 12.59
C LYS A 478 -35.02 -7.83 12.69
N LEU A 479 -34.24 -7.24 13.59
CA LEU A 479 -32.86 -7.63 13.86
C LEU A 479 -32.76 -9.04 14.44
N CYS A 480 -33.69 -9.43 15.31
CA CYS A 480 -33.78 -10.80 15.83
C CYS A 480 -34.10 -11.82 14.72
N ASN A 481 -35.03 -11.49 13.82
CA ASN A 481 -35.31 -12.32 12.64
C ASN A 481 -34.08 -12.44 11.73
N LEU A 482 -33.37 -11.35 11.48
CA LEU A 482 -32.15 -11.37 10.67
C LEU A 482 -31.08 -12.29 11.28
N TYR A 483 -30.89 -12.23 12.59
CA TYR A 483 -29.92 -13.07 13.30
C TYR A 483 -30.22 -14.57 13.15
N LEU A 484 -31.51 -14.96 13.19
CA LEU A 484 -31.94 -16.34 12.98
C LEU A 484 -31.61 -16.86 11.58
N HIS A 485 -31.78 -16.01 10.56
CA HIS A 485 -31.49 -16.39 9.18
C HIS A 485 -29.98 -16.39 8.87
N HIS A 486 -29.21 -15.52 9.53
CA HIS A 486 -27.78 -15.31 9.27
C HIS A 486 -26.94 -15.20 10.56
N CYS A 487 -26.71 -16.32 11.25
CA CYS A 487 -25.96 -16.33 12.51
C CYS A 487 -24.50 -15.83 12.39
N CYS A 488 -23.91 -15.88 11.20
CA CYS A 488 -22.57 -15.36 10.91
C CYS A 488 -22.43 -13.84 11.14
N LEU A 489 -23.54 -13.10 11.18
CA LEU A 489 -23.55 -11.65 11.43
C LEU A 489 -23.34 -11.28 12.90
N ALA A 490 -23.26 -12.26 13.82
CA ALA A 490 -23.06 -12.05 15.26
C ALA A 490 -22.04 -10.95 15.64
N PRO A 491 -20.86 -10.82 15.01
CA PRO A 491 -19.91 -9.75 15.34
C PRO A 491 -20.47 -8.34 15.11
N HIS A 492 -21.31 -8.15 14.08
CA HIS A 492 -21.92 -6.86 13.78
C HIS A 492 -23.00 -6.50 14.81
N PHE A 493 -23.78 -7.48 15.28
CA PHE A 493 -24.73 -7.28 16.38
C PHE A 493 -24.02 -6.87 17.67
N ILE A 494 -22.94 -7.57 18.04
CA ILE A 494 -22.14 -7.25 19.23
C ILE A 494 -21.56 -5.82 19.13
N ASN A 495 -20.99 -5.47 17.97
CA ASN A 495 -20.46 -4.14 17.73
C ASN A 495 -21.56 -3.06 17.83
N LEU A 496 -22.73 -3.29 17.23
CA LEU A 496 -23.86 -2.37 17.31
C LEU A 496 -24.30 -2.16 18.77
N THR A 497 -24.39 -3.23 19.57
CA THR A 497 -24.75 -3.11 21.00
C THR A 497 -23.69 -2.38 21.81
N ASP A 498 -22.41 -2.62 21.54
CA ASP A 498 -21.31 -1.95 22.27
C ASP A 498 -21.26 -0.45 21.95
N GLN A 499 -21.31 -0.10 20.67
CA GLN A 499 -21.26 1.30 20.24
C GLN A 499 -22.50 2.08 20.67
N THR A 500 -23.69 1.45 20.68
CA THR A 500 -24.91 2.11 21.17
C THR A 500 -24.86 2.34 22.68
N GLN A 501 -24.36 1.41 23.48
CA GLN A 501 -24.16 1.61 24.92
C GLN A 501 -23.10 2.68 25.23
N ASP A 502 -22.00 2.73 24.49
CA ASP A 502 -20.94 3.72 24.68
C ASP A 502 -21.41 5.16 24.41
N LYS A 503 -22.27 5.35 23.40
CA LYS A 503 -22.79 6.67 23.02
C LYS A 503 -24.11 7.04 23.71
N LEU A 504 -24.94 6.07 24.06
CA LEU A 504 -26.25 6.25 24.69
C LEU A 504 -26.35 5.42 25.99
N PRO A 505 -25.68 5.84 27.09
CA PRO A 505 -25.71 5.09 28.35
C PRO A 505 -27.11 5.06 29.00
N ASP A 506 -27.96 6.03 28.69
CA ASP A 506 -29.32 6.15 29.25
C ASP A 506 -30.38 5.32 28.51
N SER A 507 -30.01 4.67 27.40
CA SER A 507 -30.95 3.92 26.55
C SER A 507 -30.98 2.43 26.90
N ASP A 508 -32.14 1.91 27.29
CA ASP A 508 -32.37 0.47 27.50
C ASP A 508 -32.47 -0.32 26.17
N TRP A 509 -32.22 0.30 25.02
CA TRP A 509 -32.39 -0.37 23.72
C TRP A 509 -31.43 -1.55 23.53
N ALA A 510 -30.15 -1.38 23.85
CA ALA A 510 -29.16 -2.45 23.69
C ALA A 510 -29.44 -3.64 24.63
N ALA A 511 -29.84 -3.36 25.87
CA ALA A 511 -30.24 -4.39 26.83
C ALA A 511 -31.50 -5.15 26.36
N ARG A 512 -32.48 -4.44 25.76
CA ARG A 512 -33.67 -5.07 25.15
C ARG A 512 -33.30 -5.99 23.99
N LEU A 513 -32.46 -5.54 23.05
CA LEU A 513 -32.01 -6.38 21.94
C LEU A 513 -31.28 -7.64 22.42
N LEU A 514 -30.37 -7.51 23.39
CA LEU A 514 -29.63 -8.64 23.96
C LEU A 514 -30.56 -9.64 24.66
N LYS A 515 -31.59 -9.16 25.36
CA LYS A 515 -32.61 -10.01 26.01
C LYS A 515 -33.46 -10.76 24.97
N ASP A 516 -33.88 -10.10 23.91
CA ASP A 516 -34.69 -10.73 22.86
C ASP A 516 -33.86 -11.75 22.07
N LEU A 517 -32.58 -11.43 21.77
CA LEU A 517 -31.62 -12.39 21.21
C LEU A 517 -31.42 -13.60 22.13
N GLN A 518 -31.32 -13.40 23.45
CA GLN A 518 -31.22 -14.51 24.41
C GLN A 518 -32.43 -15.46 24.31
N GLY A 519 -33.65 -14.92 24.19
CA GLY A 519 -34.88 -15.70 24.02
C GLY A 519 -34.87 -16.49 22.72
N VAL A 520 -34.51 -15.84 21.62
CA VAL A 520 -34.40 -16.43 20.28
C VAL A 520 -33.39 -17.59 20.23
N ILE A 521 -32.22 -17.42 20.87
CA ILE A 521 -31.20 -18.47 20.97
C ILE A 521 -31.69 -19.64 21.82
N ALA A 522 -32.44 -19.36 22.89
CA ALA A 522 -33.01 -20.39 23.75
C ALA A 522 -34.07 -21.24 23.02
N GLU A 523 -34.89 -20.62 22.18
CA GLU A 523 -35.83 -21.32 21.31
C GLU A 523 -35.11 -22.15 20.25
N ALA A 524 -34.13 -21.56 19.55
CA ALA A 524 -33.33 -22.24 18.53
C ALA A 524 -32.55 -23.45 19.09
N SER A 525 -32.08 -23.38 20.35
CA SER A 525 -31.37 -24.48 21.05
C SER A 525 -32.21 -25.76 21.22
N SER A 526 -33.53 -25.67 21.00
CA SER A 526 -34.43 -26.81 21.06
C SER A 526 -34.49 -27.60 19.75
N HIS A 527 -33.94 -27.04 18.66
CA HIS A 527 -33.80 -27.69 17.35
C HIS A 527 -32.32 -28.06 17.09
N GLN A 528 -32.04 -29.02 16.21
CA GLN A 528 -30.67 -29.44 15.91
C GLN A 528 -29.92 -28.32 15.16
N ILE A 529 -29.12 -27.53 15.87
CA ILE A 529 -28.32 -26.43 15.31
C ILE A 529 -27.05 -26.98 14.62
N PRO A 530 -26.70 -26.53 13.41
CA PRO A 530 -25.43 -26.87 12.79
C PRO A 530 -24.23 -26.32 13.59
N LEU A 531 -23.12 -27.06 13.59
CA LEU A 531 -21.97 -26.79 14.47
C LEU A 531 -21.33 -25.40 14.27
N LYS A 532 -21.35 -24.87 13.04
CA LYS A 532 -20.80 -23.55 12.70
C LYS A 532 -21.59 -22.42 13.37
N ASP A 533 -22.92 -22.54 13.40
CA ASP A 533 -23.80 -21.52 13.99
C ASP A 533 -23.73 -21.55 15.51
N LEU A 534 -23.46 -22.70 16.12
CA LEU A 534 -23.25 -22.82 17.56
C LEU A 534 -22.11 -21.92 18.06
N SER A 535 -21.02 -21.79 17.29
CA SER A 535 -19.90 -20.91 17.66
C SER A 535 -20.32 -19.44 17.76
N TRP A 536 -21.19 -18.98 16.87
CA TRP A 536 -21.72 -17.61 16.84
C TRP A 536 -22.72 -17.36 17.98
N HIS A 537 -23.63 -18.31 18.21
CA HIS A 537 -24.54 -18.29 19.35
C HIS A 537 -23.79 -18.15 20.68
N LEU A 538 -22.70 -18.90 20.87
CA LEU A 538 -21.89 -18.80 22.09
C LEU A 538 -21.21 -17.45 22.23
N LYS A 539 -20.76 -16.82 21.15
CA LYS A 539 -20.18 -15.46 21.19
C LYS A 539 -21.21 -14.41 21.59
N VAL A 540 -22.44 -14.50 21.07
CA VAL A 540 -23.54 -13.60 21.46
C VAL A 540 -23.94 -13.85 22.92
N LEU A 541 -24.10 -15.10 23.35
CA LEU A 541 -24.38 -15.44 24.76
C LEU A 541 -23.27 -14.98 25.70
N ALA A 542 -22.01 -15.03 25.27
CA ALA A 542 -20.91 -14.48 26.03
C ALA A 542 -21.09 -12.97 26.23
N ARG A 543 -21.51 -12.22 25.21
CA ARG A 543 -21.76 -10.78 25.34
C ARG A 543 -22.99 -10.49 26.22
N ILE A 544 -24.05 -11.28 26.08
CA ILE A 544 -25.25 -11.20 26.94
C ILE A 544 -24.88 -11.43 28.42
N ALA A 545 -23.95 -12.33 28.70
CA ALA A 545 -23.47 -12.63 30.04
C ALA A 545 -22.62 -11.51 30.70
N GLU A 546 -22.21 -10.49 29.95
CA GLU A 546 -21.57 -9.28 30.52
C GLU A 546 -22.59 -8.27 31.05
N GLU A 547 -23.85 -8.37 30.61
CA GLU A 547 -24.88 -7.39 30.91
C GLU A 547 -25.61 -7.70 32.22
N GLY A 548 -25.28 -6.95 33.28
CA GLY A 548 -25.76 -7.24 34.65
C GLY A 548 -27.27 -7.17 34.87
N GLN A 549 -28.03 -6.56 33.94
CA GLN A 549 -29.48 -6.39 34.03
C GLN A 549 -30.27 -7.62 33.53
N ILE A 550 -29.62 -8.54 32.81
CA ILE A 550 -30.29 -9.67 32.14
C ILE A 550 -30.15 -10.95 33.00
N LEU A 551 -31.26 -11.66 33.20
CA LEU A 551 -31.27 -12.96 33.90
C LEU A 551 -30.67 -14.06 32.99
N GLN A 552 -29.77 -14.88 33.52
CA GLN A 552 -28.95 -15.82 32.73
C GLN A 552 -29.42 -17.29 32.79
N ASP A 553 -30.60 -17.56 33.35
CA ASP A 553 -31.12 -18.93 33.51
C ASP A 553 -31.32 -19.63 32.15
N SER A 554 -31.79 -18.90 31.14
CA SER A 554 -31.94 -19.38 29.77
C SER A 554 -30.58 -19.66 29.12
N THR A 555 -29.56 -18.82 29.37
CA THR A 555 -28.17 -19.04 28.90
C THR A 555 -27.62 -20.36 29.45
N LEU A 556 -27.82 -20.65 30.74
CA LEU A 556 -27.38 -21.91 31.36
C LEU A 556 -28.15 -23.13 30.86
N ALA A 557 -29.46 -22.98 30.64
CA ALA A 557 -30.28 -24.01 30.01
C ALA A 557 -29.77 -24.35 28.60
N CYS A 558 -29.36 -23.35 27.80
CA CYS A 558 -28.76 -23.57 26.49
C CYS A 558 -27.41 -24.29 26.60
N LEU A 559 -26.52 -23.84 27.49
CA LEU A 559 -25.21 -24.45 27.68
C LEU A 559 -25.31 -25.93 28.07
N SER A 560 -26.20 -26.27 29.00
CA SER A 560 -26.40 -27.66 29.42
C SER A 560 -26.89 -28.56 28.27
N LYS A 561 -27.74 -28.04 27.36
CA LYS A 561 -28.18 -28.75 26.15
C LYS A 561 -27.04 -28.96 25.16
N PHE A 562 -26.18 -27.96 24.95
CA PHE A 562 -25.04 -28.04 24.04
C PHE A 562 -23.95 -29.01 24.49
N ILE A 563 -23.88 -29.33 25.79
CA ILE A 563 -22.90 -30.25 26.39
C ILE A 563 -23.36 -31.72 26.35
N SER A 564 -24.64 -31.97 26.04
CA SER A 564 -25.26 -33.30 25.95
C SER A 564 -24.55 -34.20 24.91
N PRO A 565 -24.41 -35.53 25.16
CA PRO A 565 -23.48 -36.42 24.43
C PRO A 565 -23.83 -36.71 22.96
N SER A 566 -24.85 -36.07 22.39
CA SER A 566 -25.35 -36.33 21.04
C SER A 566 -24.68 -35.51 19.93
N SER A 567 -23.72 -34.63 20.23
CA SER A 567 -23.03 -33.81 19.21
C SER A 567 -21.66 -34.41 18.81
N PRO A 568 -21.43 -34.73 17.52
CA PRO A 568 -20.31 -35.57 17.08
C PRO A 568 -18.95 -34.86 16.89
N SER A 569 -18.84 -33.53 17.05
CA SER A 569 -17.57 -32.81 16.88
C SER A 569 -17.32 -31.81 18.01
N ARG A 570 -16.35 -32.14 18.88
CA ARG A 570 -15.99 -31.37 20.09
C ARG A 570 -14.64 -30.72 19.91
N ASP A 571 -14.60 -29.71 19.05
CA ASP A 571 -13.38 -29.01 18.69
C ASP A 571 -12.92 -28.09 19.82
N TRP A 572 -11.61 -28.01 20.05
CA TRP A 572 -10.99 -27.12 21.04
C TRP A 572 -11.52 -25.67 20.99
N ARG A 573 -11.78 -25.12 19.80
CA ARG A 573 -12.34 -23.76 19.60
C ARG A 573 -13.72 -23.60 20.21
N LEU A 574 -14.59 -24.60 20.05
CA LEU A 574 -15.94 -24.61 20.60
C LEU A 574 -15.88 -24.69 22.14
N GLY A 575 -14.97 -25.51 22.66
CA GLY A 575 -14.71 -25.62 24.10
C GLY A 575 -14.27 -24.29 24.72
N ASN A 576 -13.39 -23.55 24.06
CA ASN A 576 -12.98 -22.22 24.52
C ASN A 576 -14.12 -21.19 24.49
N ASN A 577 -14.99 -21.23 23.48
CA ASN A 577 -16.18 -20.37 23.45
C ASN A 577 -17.13 -20.68 24.62
N LEU A 578 -17.36 -21.97 24.94
CA LEU A 578 -18.17 -22.39 26.10
C LEU A 578 -17.55 -21.92 27.43
N LEU A 579 -16.24 -22.11 27.59
CA LEU A 579 -15.50 -21.65 28.77
C LEU A 579 -15.52 -20.12 28.89
N GLY A 580 -15.47 -19.40 27.76
CA GLY A 580 -15.59 -17.95 27.71
C GLY A 580 -16.94 -17.44 28.22
N VAL A 581 -18.05 -18.11 27.87
CA VAL A 581 -19.38 -17.79 28.43
C VAL A 581 -19.40 -18.08 29.94
N CYS A 582 -18.92 -19.26 30.36
CA CYS A 582 -18.89 -19.64 31.77
C CYS A 582 -18.09 -18.64 32.62
N ARG A 583 -16.93 -18.19 32.12
CA ARG A 583 -16.09 -17.19 32.79
C ARG A 583 -16.84 -15.86 33.00
N ARG A 584 -17.58 -15.38 32.01
CA ARG A 584 -18.36 -14.13 32.11
C ARG A 584 -19.51 -14.28 33.12
N LEU A 585 -20.18 -15.44 33.13
CA LEU A 585 -21.19 -15.77 34.14
C LEU A 585 -20.61 -15.82 35.57
N MET A 586 -19.36 -16.27 35.75
CA MET A 586 -18.69 -16.25 37.06
C MET A 586 -18.46 -14.83 37.60
N VAL A 587 -18.39 -13.82 36.74
CA VAL A 587 -18.20 -12.40 37.13
C VAL A 587 -19.55 -11.66 37.25
N HIS A 588 -20.66 -12.30 36.85
CA HIS A 588 -21.98 -11.67 36.76
C HIS A 588 -22.56 -11.30 38.15
N PRO A 589 -23.28 -10.16 38.28
CA PRO A 589 -23.87 -9.73 39.56
C PRO A 589 -24.88 -10.72 40.15
N SER A 590 -25.54 -11.55 39.35
CA SER A 590 -26.49 -12.58 39.80
C SER A 590 -25.85 -13.96 40.08
N LEU A 591 -24.54 -14.05 40.31
CA LEU A 591 -23.86 -15.33 40.53
C LEU A 591 -24.50 -16.21 41.62
N ASP A 592 -25.06 -15.61 42.68
CA ASP A 592 -25.62 -16.37 43.82
C ASP A 592 -26.77 -17.30 43.42
N SER A 593 -27.59 -16.91 42.43
CA SER A 593 -28.66 -17.77 41.91
C SER A 593 -28.16 -18.77 40.87
N LEU A 594 -27.02 -18.46 40.22
CA LEU A 594 -26.45 -19.23 39.11
C LEU A 594 -25.36 -20.23 39.54
N LEU A 595 -24.96 -20.22 40.81
CA LEU A 595 -23.80 -20.97 41.31
C LEU A 595 -23.95 -22.48 41.10
N ILE A 596 -25.11 -23.05 41.46
CA ILE A 596 -25.36 -24.50 41.35
C ILE A 596 -25.43 -24.92 39.87
N PRO A 597 -26.26 -24.29 39.01
CA PRO A 597 -26.33 -24.71 37.60
C PRO A 597 -25.03 -24.47 36.82
N LEU A 598 -24.27 -23.41 37.14
CA LEU A 598 -22.96 -23.15 36.53
C LEU A 598 -21.92 -24.19 36.97
N ALA A 599 -21.93 -24.59 38.24
CA ALA A 599 -21.06 -25.65 38.75
C ALA A 599 -21.34 -27.00 38.06
N ASP A 600 -22.62 -27.33 37.83
CA ASP A 600 -23.02 -28.53 37.10
C ASP A 600 -22.52 -28.53 35.65
N VAL A 601 -22.66 -27.39 34.96
CA VAL A 601 -22.15 -27.20 33.58
C VAL A 601 -20.63 -27.36 33.50
N LEU A 602 -19.88 -26.72 34.42
CA LEU A 602 -18.42 -26.84 34.48
C LEU A 602 -17.97 -28.27 34.82
N GLN A 603 -18.69 -28.96 35.71
CA GLN A 603 -18.41 -30.35 36.05
C GLN A 603 -18.66 -31.28 34.85
N GLN A 604 -19.73 -31.05 34.08
CA GLN A 604 -19.99 -31.81 32.86
C GLN A 604 -18.90 -31.60 31.80
N LEU A 605 -18.40 -30.37 31.63
CA LEU A 605 -17.25 -30.09 30.75
C LEU A 605 -15.98 -30.80 31.23
N ALA A 606 -15.67 -30.69 32.52
CA ALA A 606 -14.50 -31.30 33.15
C ALA A 606 -14.45 -32.85 33.07
N CYS A 607 -15.62 -33.49 33.07
CA CYS A 607 -15.73 -34.95 33.06
C CYS A 607 -15.98 -35.55 31.68
N ARG A 608 -16.60 -34.81 30.76
CA ARG A 608 -17.15 -35.40 29.52
C ARG A 608 -16.60 -34.81 28.22
N TYR A 609 -15.90 -33.67 28.22
CA TYR A 609 -15.43 -33.04 26.96
C TYR A 609 -14.31 -33.86 26.28
N GLY A 610 -14.17 -33.81 24.95
CA GLY A 610 -13.19 -34.64 24.23
C GLY A 610 -11.72 -34.22 24.43
N GLU A 611 -11.48 -32.91 24.52
CA GLU A 611 -10.15 -32.31 24.64
C GLU A 611 -9.69 -32.17 26.09
N THR A 612 -8.46 -32.61 26.41
CA THR A 612 -7.89 -32.56 27.76
C THR A 612 -7.67 -31.14 28.26
N ASP A 613 -7.27 -30.23 27.37
CA ASP A 613 -7.05 -28.82 27.68
C ASP A 613 -8.33 -28.15 28.21
N ILE A 614 -9.45 -28.38 27.52
CA ILE A 614 -10.76 -27.84 27.92
C ILE A 614 -11.24 -28.47 29.23
N GLN A 615 -10.98 -29.77 29.46
CA GLN A 615 -11.32 -30.43 30.72
C GLN A 615 -10.56 -29.82 31.91
N ASP A 616 -9.25 -29.62 31.77
CA ASP A 616 -8.42 -29.08 32.85
C ASP A 616 -8.74 -27.61 33.14
N HIS A 617 -9.04 -26.82 32.11
CA HIS A 617 -9.57 -25.47 32.28
C HIS A 617 -10.94 -25.44 32.97
N ALA A 618 -11.85 -26.35 32.60
CA ALA A 618 -13.15 -26.47 33.28
C ALA A 618 -12.99 -26.87 34.76
N ARG A 619 -12.04 -27.76 35.10
CA ARG A 619 -11.71 -28.12 36.49
C ARG A 619 -11.15 -26.93 37.27
N LEU A 620 -10.31 -26.13 36.63
CA LEU A 620 -9.76 -24.92 37.23
C LEU A 620 -10.89 -23.90 37.52
N TYR A 621 -11.77 -23.62 36.56
CA TYR A 621 -12.93 -22.75 36.77
C TYR A 621 -13.89 -23.28 37.84
N TYR A 622 -14.17 -24.58 37.86
CA TYR A 622 -14.97 -25.22 38.91
C TYR A 622 -14.33 -25.05 40.30
N THR A 623 -13.02 -25.21 40.40
CA THR A 623 -12.28 -25.03 41.65
C THR A 623 -12.30 -23.57 42.09
N LEU A 624 -12.11 -22.62 41.17
CA LEU A 624 -12.19 -21.19 41.48
C LEU A 624 -13.59 -20.78 41.96
N LEU A 625 -14.64 -21.30 41.32
CA LEU A 625 -16.04 -21.03 41.69
C LEU A 625 -16.39 -21.52 43.10
N THR A 626 -15.83 -22.68 43.51
CA THR A 626 -16.14 -23.31 44.81
C THR A 626 -15.25 -22.85 45.96
N THR A 627 -14.06 -22.31 45.67
CA THR A 627 -13.04 -21.98 46.71
C THR A 627 -12.86 -20.50 46.98
N LEU A 628 -13.20 -19.61 46.04
CA LEU A 628 -12.95 -18.17 46.16
C LEU A 628 -14.20 -17.37 46.50
N SER A 629 -14.02 -16.27 47.24
CA SER A 629 -15.07 -15.27 47.41
C SER A 629 -15.27 -14.47 46.12
N ARG A 630 -16.49 -13.96 45.89
CA ARG A 630 -16.86 -13.19 44.69
C ARG A 630 -15.89 -12.05 44.36
N GLU A 631 -15.49 -11.27 45.36
CA GLU A 631 -14.55 -10.14 45.19
C GLU A 631 -13.16 -10.58 44.73
N LYS A 632 -12.68 -11.73 45.23
CA LYS A 632 -11.38 -12.30 44.81
C LYS A 632 -11.48 -12.92 43.43
N LEU A 633 -12.61 -13.56 43.13
CA LEU A 633 -12.89 -14.16 41.84
C LEU A 633 -12.99 -13.07 40.76
N SER A 634 -13.74 -11.99 40.99
CA SER A 634 -13.82 -10.86 40.06
C SER A 634 -12.46 -10.16 39.91
N GLY A 635 -11.68 -10.02 40.99
CA GLY A 635 -10.32 -9.48 40.92
C GLY A 635 -9.33 -10.32 40.11
N ILE A 636 -9.46 -11.66 40.14
CA ILE A 636 -8.61 -12.60 39.36
C ILE A 636 -9.08 -12.68 37.90
N LEU A 637 -10.39 -12.63 37.66
CA LEU A 637 -10.98 -12.78 36.33
C LEU A 637 -11.17 -11.47 35.57
N ALA A 638 -11.12 -10.30 36.21
CA ALA A 638 -11.26 -9.01 35.56
C ALA A 638 -10.17 -8.84 34.49
N ARG A 639 -10.60 -8.69 33.23
CA ARG A 639 -9.76 -8.17 32.15
C ARG A 639 -9.24 -6.79 32.58
N GLY A 640 -7.96 -6.53 32.39
CA GLY A 640 -7.41 -5.17 32.46
C GLY A 640 -7.99 -4.31 31.35
N PHE A 641 -9.20 -3.79 31.54
CA PHE A 641 -9.74 -2.69 30.75
C PHE A 641 -9.36 -1.39 31.44
N THR A 642 -8.25 -0.79 31.01
CA THR A 642 -8.02 0.64 31.21
C THR A 642 -8.61 1.38 30.02
N LYS A 643 -9.69 2.13 30.24
CA LYS A 643 -10.09 3.25 29.35
C LYS A 643 -8.89 4.21 29.28
N GLY A 644 -8.35 4.43 28.09
CA GLY A 644 -7.29 5.41 27.84
C GLY A 644 -5.92 4.78 27.54
N GLY A 645 -5.39 5.11 26.35
CA GLY A 645 -4.14 4.71 25.71
C GLY A 645 -2.82 4.76 26.51
N GLN A 646 -2.73 4.10 27.65
CA GLN A 646 -1.46 3.79 28.32
C GLN A 646 -1.35 2.28 28.55
N GLN A 647 -0.66 1.61 27.61
CA GLN A 647 -0.21 0.23 27.79
C GLN A 647 0.86 0.18 28.89
N VAL A 648 0.42 0.08 30.15
CA VAL A 648 1.31 -0.38 31.22
C VAL A 648 1.37 -1.90 31.13
N LYS A 649 2.58 -2.42 30.88
CA LYS A 649 2.93 -3.85 30.94
C LYS A 649 2.59 -4.43 32.33
N LYS A 650 1.34 -4.82 32.56
CA LYS A 650 0.97 -5.74 33.63
C LYS A 650 0.89 -7.15 33.05
N ARG A 651 1.98 -7.91 33.23
CA ARG A 651 1.98 -9.37 33.06
C ARG A 651 0.98 -9.96 34.06
N LEU A 652 -0.22 -10.25 33.58
CA LEU A 652 -1.18 -11.11 34.27
C LEU A 652 -1.01 -12.52 33.70
N LEU A 653 -1.11 -13.52 34.58
CA LEU A 653 -1.03 -14.95 34.25
C LEU A 653 -2.11 -15.41 33.22
N SER A 654 -2.97 -14.50 32.77
CA SER A 654 -3.95 -14.68 31.69
C SER A 654 -3.34 -14.93 30.31
N CYS A 655 -2.02 -14.78 30.13
CA CYS A 655 -1.32 -15.18 28.88
C CYS A 655 -1.23 -16.70 28.69
N ILE A 656 -1.61 -17.52 29.68
CA ILE A 656 -1.75 -18.97 29.54
C ILE A 656 -3.07 -19.33 28.83
N MET A 657 -4.03 -18.41 28.76
CA MET A 657 -5.35 -18.66 28.18
C MET A 657 -5.41 -18.13 26.75
N ALA A 658 -5.75 -19.02 25.80
CA ALA A 658 -5.84 -18.78 24.37
C ALA A 658 -7.04 -17.90 23.94
N GLU A 659 -7.36 -16.86 24.70
CA GLU A 659 -8.62 -16.11 24.55
C GLU A 659 -8.54 -14.89 23.64
N GLY A 660 -7.37 -14.60 23.07
CA GLY A 660 -7.29 -13.72 21.90
C GLY A 660 -7.43 -14.57 20.65
N GLU A 661 -8.64 -14.81 20.13
CA GLU A 661 -8.84 -15.45 18.81
C GLU A 661 -8.01 -14.73 17.74
N GLY A 662 -7.88 -13.39 17.83
CA GLY A 662 -7.05 -12.60 16.93
C GLY A 662 -5.54 -12.82 17.08
N LEU A 663 -5.05 -13.18 18.27
CA LEU A 663 -3.61 -13.47 18.46
C LEU A 663 -3.30 -14.93 18.16
N THR A 664 -4.17 -15.84 18.58
CA THR A 664 -4.00 -17.30 18.40
C THR A 664 -4.17 -17.72 16.94
N ASN A 665 -5.18 -17.20 16.23
CA ASN A 665 -5.36 -17.50 14.81
C ASN A 665 -4.24 -16.92 13.91
N MET A 666 -3.62 -15.80 14.33
CA MET A 666 -2.47 -15.19 13.66
C MET A 666 -1.15 -15.93 13.96
N LEU A 667 -1.06 -16.60 15.11
CA LEU A 667 0.15 -17.32 15.54
C LEU A 667 0.16 -18.80 15.10
N THR A 668 -0.98 -19.36 14.69
CA THR A 668 -1.07 -20.75 14.22
C THR A 668 -1.10 -20.81 12.69
N ILE A 669 -0.21 -21.63 12.10
CA ILE A 669 -0.26 -21.96 10.68
C ILE A 669 -1.38 -22.99 10.49
N HIS A 670 -2.43 -22.63 9.74
CA HIS A 670 -3.58 -23.50 9.47
C HIS A 670 -3.25 -24.48 8.34
N GLN A 671 -3.54 -25.77 8.51
CA GLN A 671 -3.30 -26.77 7.46
C GLN A 671 -4.50 -26.88 6.52
N THR A 672 -4.22 -26.94 5.23
CA THR A 672 -5.24 -27.08 4.17
C THR A 672 -5.51 -28.55 3.89
N GLU A 673 -6.78 -28.92 3.67
CA GLU A 673 -7.16 -30.31 3.37
C GLU A 673 -6.79 -30.75 1.94
N ARG A 674 -6.71 -29.79 1.02
CA ARG A 674 -6.38 -30.01 -0.40
C ARG A 674 -5.30 -29.03 -0.84
N ALA A 675 -4.56 -29.39 -1.88
CA ALA A 675 -3.61 -28.49 -2.52
C ALA A 675 -4.35 -27.30 -3.13
N ILE A 676 -4.02 -26.08 -2.69
CA ILE A 676 -4.65 -24.83 -3.19
C ILE A 676 -3.89 -24.24 -4.36
N ILE A 677 -2.60 -24.55 -4.46
CA ILE A 677 -1.71 -24.07 -5.51
C ILE A 677 -0.99 -25.26 -6.16
N ARG A 678 -0.62 -25.08 -7.43
CA ARG A 678 0.14 -26.05 -8.21
C ARG A 678 1.23 -25.35 -9.01
N LEU A 679 2.36 -26.01 -9.16
CA LEU A 679 3.42 -25.60 -10.08
C LEU A 679 3.16 -26.30 -11.41
N VAL A 680 3.02 -25.52 -12.48
CA VAL A 680 2.86 -26.03 -13.85
C VAL A 680 4.08 -25.65 -14.65
N GLU A 681 4.62 -26.62 -15.38
CA GLU A 681 5.84 -26.41 -16.16
C GLU A 681 5.59 -25.44 -17.31
N VAL A 682 6.49 -24.47 -17.49
CA VAL A 682 6.51 -23.64 -18.69
C VAL A 682 7.39 -24.35 -19.71
N PRO A 683 6.90 -24.61 -20.94
CA PRO A 683 7.76 -25.11 -22.01
C PRO A 683 8.91 -24.13 -22.19
N SER A 684 10.15 -24.57 -21.96
CA SER A 684 11.31 -23.76 -22.31
C SER A 684 11.27 -23.55 -23.82
N GLU A 685 10.97 -22.33 -24.26
CA GLU A 685 11.40 -21.88 -25.58
C GLU A 685 12.90 -22.18 -25.64
N ALA A 686 13.32 -22.88 -26.70
CA ALA A 686 14.73 -23.06 -26.98
C ALA A 686 15.37 -21.69 -26.86
N ALA A 687 16.46 -21.58 -26.09
CA ALA A 687 17.18 -20.33 -25.93
C ALA A 687 17.33 -19.69 -27.32
N GLU A 688 16.62 -18.59 -27.54
CA GLU A 688 16.98 -17.61 -28.54
C GLU A 688 18.33 -17.03 -28.08
N ASP A 689 19.40 -17.82 -28.28
CA ASP A 689 20.60 -17.20 -28.81
C ASP A 689 20.12 -16.55 -30.10
N ALA A 690 20.01 -15.22 -30.06
CA ALA A 690 19.75 -14.40 -31.21
C ALA A 690 20.46 -15.01 -32.43
N PRO A 691 19.81 -15.13 -33.60
CA PRO A 691 20.52 -15.52 -34.80
C PRO A 691 21.69 -14.55 -34.91
N ALA A 692 22.91 -15.05 -34.73
CA ALA A 692 24.10 -14.28 -34.99
C ALA A 692 23.86 -13.66 -36.37
N SER A 693 23.83 -12.33 -36.41
CA SER A 693 23.75 -11.56 -37.64
C SER A 693 24.61 -12.24 -38.70
N PRO A 694 24.17 -12.38 -39.96
CA PRO A 694 24.90 -13.11 -41.01
C PRO A 694 26.23 -12.44 -41.44
N ASN A 695 26.79 -11.56 -40.61
CA ASN A 695 28.02 -10.81 -40.83
C ASN A 695 28.98 -11.00 -39.64
N THR A 696 29.36 -12.24 -39.35
CA THR A 696 30.69 -12.50 -38.77
C THR A 696 31.45 -13.30 -39.81
N SER A 697 32.52 -12.70 -40.32
CA SER A 697 33.46 -13.30 -41.25
C SER A 697 33.77 -14.73 -40.81
N ILE A 698 33.45 -15.70 -41.67
CA ILE A 698 33.95 -17.06 -41.58
C ILE A 698 35.48 -16.94 -41.67
N MET A 699 36.16 -16.85 -40.52
CA MET A 699 37.53 -17.33 -40.44
C MET A 699 37.39 -18.85 -40.52
N GLU A 700 37.88 -19.42 -41.62
CA GLU A 700 38.19 -20.84 -41.68
C GLU A 700 39.19 -21.13 -40.56
N ASP A 701 38.67 -21.60 -39.43
CA ASP A 701 39.48 -22.12 -38.34
C ASP A 701 40.15 -23.39 -38.86
N CYS A 702 41.47 -23.33 -39.06
CA CYS A 702 42.28 -24.52 -39.28
C CYS A 702 42.01 -25.53 -38.15
N PRO A 703 41.89 -26.84 -38.44
CA PRO A 703 41.74 -27.85 -37.39
C PRO A 703 42.99 -27.77 -36.49
N GLY A 704 42.83 -27.18 -35.30
CA GLY A 704 43.83 -27.30 -34.25
C GLY A 704 43.99 -28.79 -33.90
N GLU A 705 45.19 -29.18 -33.46
CA GLU A 705 45.45 -30.54 -32.98
C GLU A 705 44.33 -30.98 -32.02
N ALA A 706 43.74 -32.14 -32.29
CA ALA A 706 42.59 -32.69 -31.57
C ALA A 706 42.80 -32.70 -30.04
N ASP A 707 44.03 -33.04 -29.61
CA ASP A 707 44.44 -33.07 -28.21
C ASP A 707 44.44 -31.69 -27.54
N ALA A 708 44.80 -30.63 -28.28
CA ALA A 708 44.81 -29.26 -27.77
C ALA A 708 43.39 -28.71 -27.54
N VAL A 709 42.44 -29.10 -28.39
CA VAL A 709 41.02 -28.72 -28.25
C VAL A 709 40.40 -29.40 -27.03
N LEU A 710 40.69 -30.68 -26.81
CA LEU A 710 40.21 -31.44 -25.66
C LEU A 710 40.83 -30.95 -24.34
N ALA A 711 42.12 -30.58 -24.33
CA ALA A 711 42.77 -29.97 -23.17
C ALA A 711 42.17 -28.59 -22.82
N ALA A 712 41.91 -27.76 -23.83
CA ALA A 712 41.26 -26.45 -23.65
C ALA A 712 39.80 -26.56 -23.17
N TYR A 713 39.10 -27.63 -23.55
CA TYR A 713 37.76 -27.94 -23.02
C TYR A 713 37.81 -28.31 -21.54
N ARG A 714 38.67 -29.27 -21.17
CA ARG A 714 38.82 -29.73 -19.77
C ARG A 714 39.26 -28.62 -18.81
N ALA A 715 40.09 -27.69 -19.29
CA ALA A 715 40.53 -26.54 -18.51
C ALA A 715 39.38 -25.62 -18.05
N GLN A 716 38.21 -25.63 -18.70
CA GLN A 716 37.07 -24.82 -18.29
C GLN A 716 36.39 -25.33 -17.02
N PHE A 717 36.54 -26.62 -16.71
CA PHE A 717 35.94 -27.26 -15.54
C PHE A 717 36.81 -27.20 -14.27
N THR A 718 37.93 -26.48 -14.30
CA THR A 718 38.71 -26.21 -13.07
C THR A 718 37.98 -25.27 -12.12
N ASP A 719 37.05 -24.45 -12.63
CA ASP A 719 36.12 -23.67 -11.82
C ASP A 719 34.89 -24.53 -11.49
N CYS A 720 34.71 -24.86 -10.21
CA CYS A 720 33.59 -25.69 -9.74
C CYS A 720 32.20 -25.08 -10.03
N SER A 721 32.12 -23.79 -10.36
CA SER A 721 30.86 -23.13 -10.70
C SER A 721 30.49 -23.24 -12.19
N PHE A 722 31.46 -23.55 -13.07
CA PHE A 722 31.26 -23.59 -14.51
C PHE A 722 30.31 -24.71 -14.94
N ALA A 723 29.27 -24.35 -15.71
CA ALA A 723 28.25 -25.25 -16.26
C ALA A 723 27.61 -26.24 -15.24
N SER A 724 27.64 -25.91 -13.95
CA SER A 724 27.21 -26.78 -12.84
C SER A 724 25.72 -26.67 -12.47
N GLN A 725 24.97 -25.79 -13.15
CA GLN A 725 23.61 -25.40 -12.73
C GLN A 725 22.54 -25.65 -13.80
N ILE A 726 21.38 -26.13 -13.36
CA ILE A 726 20.20 -26.39 -14.18
C ILE A 726 19.07 -25.48 -13.70
N THR A 727 18.56 -24.61 -14.59
CA THR A 727 17.38 -23.80 -14.32
C THR A 727 16.14 -24.48 -14.91
N LEU A 728 15.11 -24.69 -14.08
CA LEU A 728 13.78 -25.15 -14.49
C LEU A 728 12.76 -24.03 -14.25
N ASN A 729 11.91 -23.75 -15.24
CA ASN A 729 10.94 -22.66 -15.17
C ASN A 729 9.52 -23.23 -14.98
N TYR A 730 8.85 -22.79 -13.91
CA TYR A 730 7.48 -23.15 -13.57
C TYR A 730 6.61 -21.91 -13.45
N GLN A 731 5.32 -22.04 -13.68
CA GLN A 731 4.30 -21.04 -13.34
C GLN A 731 3.52 -21.53 -12.13
N LEU A 732 3.34 -20.65 -11.16
CA LEU A 732 2.50 -20.93 -10.00
C LEU A 732 1.05 -20.60 -10.35
N MET A 733 0.15 -21.59 -10.23
CA MET A 733 -1.27 -21.45 -10.50
C MET A 733 -2.11 -21.88 -9.31
N HIS A 734 -3.34 -21.38 -9.21
CA HIS A 734 -4.34 -21.96 -8.31
C HIS A 734 -4.71 -23.37 -8.80
N ALA A 735 -4.88 -24.29 -7.86
CA ALA A 735 -5.54 -25.57 -8.11
C ALA A 735 -7.05 -25.32 -8.29
N GLU A 736 -7.71 -26.14 -9.12
CA GLU A 736 -9.09 -25.95 -9.58
C GLU A 736 -10.10 -25.67 -8.45
N ALA A 737 -11.07 -24.78 -8.73
CA ALA A 737 -12.27 -24.41 -7.96
C ALA A 737 -12.22 -24.62 -6.43
N GLY A 738 -11.22 -24.02 -5.77
CA GLY A 738 -11.18 -23.85 -4.32
C GLY A 738 -11.95 -22.60 -3.86
N ASP A 739 -12.42 -22.65 -2.61
CA ASP A 739 -13.16 -21.63 -1.86
C ASP A 739 -12.73 -20.19 -2.19
N SER A 740 -13.69 -19.27 -2.28
CA SER A 740 -13.43 -17.83 -2.54
C SER A 740 -12.49 -17.17 -1.52
N GLY A 741 -12.29 -17.77 -0.35
CA GLY A 741 -11.31 -17.32 0.65
C GLY A 741 -9.85 -17.42 0.19
N PHE A 742 -9.54 -18.16 -0.88
CA PHE A 742 -8.18 -18.37 -1.40
C PHE A 742 -7.93 -17.70 -2.75
N ASP A 743 -8.77 -16.75 -3.16
CA ASP A 743 -8.62 -16.03 -4.43
C ASP A 743 -7.41 -15.08 -4.45
N GLN A 744 -6.99 -14.61 -3.27
CA GLN A 744 -5.82 -13.73 -3.09
C GLN A 744 -4.89 -14.30 -2.03
N LEU A 745 -3.71 -14.74 -2.47
CA LEU A 745 -2.66 -15.28 -1.62
C LEU A 745 -1.47 -14.32 -1.60
N PHE A 746 -0.88 -14.12 -0.43
CA PHE A 746 0.25 -13.22 -0.20
C PHE A 746 1.41 -13.98 0.46
N THR A 747 2.63 -13.47 0.28
CA THR A 747 3.86 -13.95 0.91
C THR A 747 4.01 -15.47 0.84
N ILE A 748 3.87 -16.04 -0.36
CA ILE A 748 3.93 -17.48 -0.58
C ILE A 748 5.39 -17.90 -0.50
N CYS A 749 5.73 -18.71 0.49
CA CYS A 749 7.04 -19.33 0.63
C CYS A 749 6.95 -20.79 0.19
N LEU A 750 7.61 -21.13 -0.92
CA LEU A 750 7.74 -22.49 -1.44
C LEU A 750 9.00 -23.14 -0.87
N HIS A 751 8.80 -24.20 -0.11
CA HIS A 751 9.86 -25.03 0.45
C HIS A 751 10.00 -26.32 -0.36
N PHE A 752 11.23 -26.62 -0.77
CA PHE A 752 11.56 -27.77 -1.61
C PHE A 752 12.41 -28.77 -0.82
N ARG A 753 11.94 -30.00 -0.70
CA ARG A 753 12.70 -31.11 -0.12
C ARG A 753 13.03 -32.13 -1.19
N LEU A 754 14.33 -32.43 -1.32
CA LEU A 754 14.81 -33.50 -2.18
C LEU A 754 14.48 -34.85 -1.55
N THR A 755 14.11 -35.81 -2.38
CA THR A 755 13.94 -37.22 -1.96
C THR A 755 15.29 -37.94 -1.84
N ASP A 756 16.27 -37.53 -2.66
CA ASP A 756 17.58 -38.16 -2.78
C ASP A 756 18.73 -37.14 -2.65
N SER A 757 19.95 -37.62 -2.46
CA SER A 757 21.17 -36.80 -2.33
C SER A 757 21.86 -36.45 -3.66
N ASN A 758 21.17 -36.67 -4.78
CA ASN A 758 21.68 -36.45 -6.15
C ASN A 758 21.90 -34.97 -6.49
N TYR A 759 21.23 -34.06 -5.78
CA TYR A 759 21.32 -32.61 -5.97
C TYR A 759 21.66 -31.90 -4.66
N GLU A 760 22.21 -30.68 -4.75
CA GLU A 760 22.35 -29.80 -3.59
C GLU A 760 20.99 -29.28 -3.10
N GLU A 761 20.89 -28.99 -1.79
CA GLU A 761 19.67 -28.44 -1.20
C GLU A 761 19.26 -27.12 -1.87
N LEU A 762 17.97 -27.03 -2.23
CA LEU A 762 17.38 -25.84 -2.82
C LEU A 762 17.02 -24.83 -1.74
N SER A 763 17.31 -23.56 -2.00
CA SER A 763 16.79 -22.46 -1.20
C SER A 763 15.29 -22.30 -1.40
N ASP A 764 14.59 -21.90 -0.35
CA ASP A 764 13.17 -21.55 -0.43
C ASP A 764 12.93 -20.42 -1.45
N VAL A 765 11.81 -20.50 -2.16
CA VAL A 765 11.42 -19.49 -3.16
C VAL A 765 10.22 -18.72 -2.65
N THR A 766 10.36 -17.40 -2.52
CA THR A 766 9.29 -16.51 -2.09
C THR A 766 8.61 -15.84 -3.27
N VAL A 767 7.30 -16.01 -3.39
CA VAL A 767 6.44 -15.33 -4.36
C VAL A 767 5.55 -14.32 -3.60
N PRO A 768 5.55 -13.03 -3.99
CA PRO A 768 4.91 -11.98 -3.20
C PRO A 768 3.38 -12.11 -3.17
N CYS A 769 2.75 -12.46 -4.30
CA CYS A 769 1.31 -12.69 -4.36
C CYS A 769 0.89 -13.59 -5.53
N LEU A 770 -0.27 -14.22 -5.39
CA LEU A 770 -0.98 -14.96 -6.43
C LEU A 770 -2.47 -14.58 -6.37
N ILE A 771 -3.02 -14.13 -7.50
CA ILE A 771 -4.41 -13.67 -7.62
C ILE A 771 -5.04 -14.31 -8.86
N ARG A 772 -6.26 -14.84 -8.73
CA ARG A 772 -6.97 -15.69 -9.72
C ARG A 772 -7.23 -15.03 -11.11
N GLU A 773 -6.96 -13.75 -11.29
CA GLU A 773 -7.18 -12.97 -12.53
C GLU A 773 -5.97 -12.15 -12.99
N ARG A 774 -4.79 -12.30 -12.35
CA ARG A 774 -3.56 -11.59 -12.72
C ARG A 774 -2.57 -12.50 -13.46
N LEU A 775 -1.51 -11.89 -14.01
CA LEU A 775 -0.36 -12.59 -14.58
C LEU A 775 0.19 -13.61 -13.57
N LEU A 776 0.40 -14.84 -14.06
CA LEU A 776 0.90 -15.96 -13.27
C LEU A 776 2.39 -15.75 -12.98
N PRO A 777 2.83 -15.80 -11.70
CA PRO A 777 4.22 -15.59 -11.36
C PRO A 777 5.09 -16.77 -11.83
N GLU A 778 6.22 -16.43 -12.46
CA GLU A 778 7.24 -17.38 -12.89
C GLU A 778 8.18 -17.74 -11.73
N VAL A 779 8.38 -19.03 -11.51
CA VAL A 779 9.21 -19.63 -10.47
C VAL A 779 10.39 -20.33 -11.15
N LYS A 780 11.61 -19.81 -10.94
CA LYS A 780 12.85 -20.36 -11.52
C LYS A 780 13.58 -21.19 -10.48
N LEU A 781 13.56 -22.51 -10.64
CA LEU A 781 14.26 -23.45 -9.76
C LEU A 781 15.68 -23.68 -10.28
N LYS A 782 16.66 -23.41 -9.41
CA LYS A 782 18.09 -23.39 -9.70
C LYS A 782 18.76 -24.60 -9.05
N LEU A 783 18.79 -25.72 -9.77
CA LEU A 783 19.32 -27.01 -9.31
C LEU A 783 20.82 -27.12 -9.58
N LYS A 784 21.56 -27.70 -8.64
CA LYS A 784 22.98 -28.10 -8.83
C LYS A 784 23.12 -29.60 -8.64
N PRO A 785 23.23 -30.40 -9.72
CA PRO A 785 23.42 -31.84 -9.60
C PRO A 785 24.81 -32.16 -9.05
N ARG A 786 24.85 -33.07 -8.07
CA ARG A 786 26.06 -33.81 -7.69
C ARG A 786 26.23 -35.04 -8.58
N GLN A 787 25.11 -35.66 -8.96
CA GLN A 787 25.04 -36.75 -9.92
C GLN A 787 23.93 -36.45 -10.94
N PRO A 788 24.15 -36.66 -12.25
CA PRO A 788 23.17 -36.36 -13.30
C PRO A 788 22.07 -37.43 -13.40
N GLN A 789 21.34 -37.67 -12.29
CA GLN A 789 20.24 -38.64 -12.21
C GLN A 789 18.89 -37.93 -12.05
N PRO A 790 17.79 -38.50 -12.56
CA PRO A 790 16.45 -37.95 -12.33
C PRO A 790 16.11 -37.98 -10.83
N THR A 791 15.33 -36.99 -10.35
CA THR A 791 14.89 -36.93 -8.95
C THR A 791 13.46 -36.38 -8.83
N THR A 792 12.87 -36.50 -7.64
CA THR A 792 11.55 -35.93 -7.32
C THR A 792 11.68 -34.92 -6.19
N LEU A 793 11.13 -33.72 -6.41
CA LEU A 793 11.08 -32.63 -5.44
C LEU A 793 9.74 -32.64 -4.72
N ARG A 794 9.77 -32.81 -3.39
CA ARG A 794 8.58 -32.60 -2.56
C ARG A 794 8.43 -31.12 -2.27
N VAL A 795 7.24 -30.58 -2.56
CA VAL A 795 6.97 -29.15 -2.46
C VAL A 795 5.89 -28.89 -1.41
N SER A 796 6.17 -27.95 -0.52
CA SER A 796 5.20 -27.45 0.44
C SER A 796 5.20 -25.92 0.40
N ALA A 797 4.05 -25.31 0.67
CA ALA A 797 3.93 -23.87 0.67
C ALA A 797 3.32 -23.35 1.97
N ILE A 798 3.86 -22.24 2.45
CA ILE A 798 3.28 -21.42 3.50
C ILE A 798 2.86 -20.09 2.87
N PHE A 799 1.64 -19.65 3.07
CA PHE A 799 1.14 -18.39 2.50
C PHE A 799 0.13 -17.71 3.43
N THR A 800 -0.12 -16.42 3.20
CA THR A 800 -1.11 -15.64 3.95
C THR A 800 -2.31 -15.29 3.07
N THR A 801 -3.52 -15.32 3.63
CA THR A 801 -4.75 -14.89 2.92
C THR A 801 -5.11 -13.45 3.28
N GLN A 802 -6.06 -12.86 2.56
CA GLN A 802 -6.56 -11.49 2.82
C GLN A 802 -7.08 -11.30 4.26
N ASP A 803 -7.53 -12.38 4.90
CA ASP A 803 -7.99 -12.37 6.30
C ASP A 803 -6.83 -12.31 7.32
N GLY A 804 -5.57 -12.27 6.86
CA GLY A 804 -4.36 -12.23 7.69
C GLY A 804 -3.91 -13.59 8.24
N LEU A 805 -4.63 -14.67 7.93
CA LEU A 805 -4.32 -16.01 8.41
C LEU A 805 -3.17 -16.64 7.60
N SER A 806 -2.25 -17.32 8.30
CA SER A 806 -1.16 -18.09 7.67
C SER A 806 -1.58 -19.54 7.45
N TRP A 807 -1.37 -20.07 6.26
CA TRP A 807 -1.77 -21.42 5.86
C TRP A 807 -0.58 -22.24 5.39
N PHE A 808 -0.67 -23.56 5.57
CA PHE A 808 0.25 -24.57 5.05
C PHE A 808 -0.47 -25.49 4.08
N THR A 809 0.13 -25.72 2.92
CA THR A 809 -0.38 -26.64 1.90
C THR A 809 0.72 -27.51 1.32
N LEU A 810 0.40 -28.77 1.07
CA LEU A 810 1.26 -29.72 0.37
C LEU A 810 0.91 -29.68 -1.12
N LEU A 811 1.91 -29.44 -1.96
CA LEU A 811 1.75 -29.40 -3.40
C LEU A 811 2.01 -30.79 -4.00
N PRO A 812 1.56 -31.05 -5.24
CA PRO A 812 2.00 -32.21 -6.00
C PRO A 812 3.53 -32.23 -6.15
N ASP A 813 4.12 -33.42 -6.00
CA ASP A 813 5.55 -33.63 -6.18
C ASP A 813 5.99 -33.27 -7.61
N VAL A 814 7.12 -32.57 -7.73
CA VAL A 814 7.65 -32.09 -9.02
C VAL A 814 8.76 -33.04 -9.49
N PRO A 815 8.54 -33.85 -10.55
CA PRO A 815 9.56 -34.74 -11.09
C PRO A 815 10.55 -33.96 -11.97
N VAL A 816 11.85 -34.13 -11.71
CA VAL A 816 12.94 -33.70 -12.59
C VAL A 816 13.29 -34.88 -13.49
N ALA A 817 12.70 -34.89 -14.69
CA ALA A 817 12.93 -35.95 -15.68
C ALA A 817 14.35 -35.89 -16.28
N PHE A 818 14.87 -37.04 -16.70
CA PHE A 818 16.24 -37.19 -17.19
C PHE A 818 16.59 -36.23 -18.35
N HIS A 819 15.67 -36.07 -19.32
CA HIS A 819 15.88 -35.21 -20.48
C HIS A 819 15.98 -33.71 -20.15
N ARG A 820 15.54 -33.27 -18.95
CA ARG A 820 15.65 -31.88 -18.49
C ARG A 820 17.05 -31.51 -18.00
N ILE A 821 17.89 -32.53 -17.77
CA ILE A 821 19.29 -32.37 -17.34
C ILE A 821 20.18 -32.02 -18.55
N PHE A 822 19.70 -32.29 -19.78
CA PHE A 822 20.48 -32.12 -21.00
C PHE A 822 20.81 -30.65 -21.26
N ARG A 823 22.08 -30.39 -21.55
CA ARG A 823 22.59 -29.09 -21.96
C ARG A 823 23.37 -29.20 -23.27
N PRO A 824 23.32 -28.17 -24.12
CA PRO A 824 24.22 -28.09 -25.25
C PRO A 824 25.66 -28.04 -24.76
N LEU A 825 26.59 -28.41 -25.64
CA LEU A 825 28.02 -28.37 -25.35
C LEU A 825 28.42 -26.98 -24.79
N PRO A 826 28.94 -26.89 -23.54
CA PRO A 826 29.45 -25.63 -22.99
C PRO A 826 30.79 -25.30 -23.65
N ALA A 827 30.73 -24.77 -24.87
CA ALA A 827 31.89 -24.35 -25.64
C ALA A 827 32.05 -22.82 -25.59
N PRO A 828 33.29 -22.30 -25.64
CA PRO A 828 33.54 -20.87 -25.82
C PRO A 828 32.85 -20.34 -27.09
N SER A 829 32.30 -19.13 -27.03
CA SER A 829 31.60 -18.50 -28.16
C SER A 829 32.46 -18.31 -29.42
N SER A 830 33.79 -18.39 -29.28
CA SER A 830 34.76 -18.36 -30.38
C SER A 830 34.90 -19.67 -31.16
N TRP A 831 34.28 -20.77 -30.71
CA TRP A 831 34.41 -22.08 -31.36
C TRP A 831 33.42 -22.24 -32.51
N GLY A 832 33.94 -22.27 -33.73
CA GLY A 832 33.18 -22.68 -34.92
C GLY A 832 32.84 -24.18 -34.95
N ARG A 833 32.00 -24.59 -35.91
CA ARG A 833 31.53 -25.98 -36.08
C ARG A 833 32.66 -27.01 -36.18
N GLY A 834 33.74 -26.70 -36.91
CA GLY A 834 34.87 -27.62 -37.09
C GLY A 834 35.58 -28.01 -35.78
N ARG A 835 35.71 -27.08 -34.82
CA ARG A 835 36.30 -27.37 -33.51
C ARG A 835 35.37 -28.20 -32.62
N LYS A 836 34.05 -27.99 -32.71
CA LYS A 836 33.05 -28.81 -31.97
C LYS A 836 33.04 -30.26 -32.48
N LEU A 837 33.17 -30.47 -33.80
CA LEU A 837 33.30 -31.80 -34.40
C LEU A 837 34.60 -32.49 -33.98
N SER A 838 35.73 -31.78 -34.01
CA SER A 838 37.02 -32.29 -33.53
C SER A 838 36.96 -32.69 -32.05
N LEU A 839 36.29 -31.90 -31.20
CA LEU A 839 36.06 -32.25 -29.80
C LEU A 839 35.22 -33.53 -29.67
N PHE A 840 34.12 -33.66 -30.43
CA PHE A 840 33.27 -34.85 -30.39
C PHE A 840 34.05 -36.11 -30.72
N ASP A 841 34.84 -36.09 -31.80
CA ASP A 841 35.65 -37.24 -32.21
C ASP A 841 36.74 -37.56 -31.17
N SER A 842 37.38 -36.54 -30.59
CA SER A 842 38.36 -36.73 -29.52
C SER A 842 37.76 -37.35 -28.26
N LEU A 843 36.58 -36.89 -27.84
CA LEU A 843 35.85 -37.45 -26.69
C LEU A 843 35.37 -38.88 -26.96
N TRP A 844 34.92 -39.15 -28.19
CA TRP A 844 34.48 -40.48 -28.60
C TRP A 844 35.63 -41.50 -28.52
N GLU A 845 36.80 -41.14 -29.05
CA GLU A 845 37.99 -41.99 -28.98
C GLU A 845 38.49 -42.17 -27.54
N ASP A 846 38.48 -41.11 -26.73
CA ASP A 846 38.89 -41.19 -25.32
C ASP A 846 38.01 -42.15 -24.51
N VAL A 847 36.67 -42.05 -24.65
CA VAL A 847 35.70 -42.95 -23.99
C VAL A 847 35.76 -44.38 -24.54
N SER A 848 36.06 -44.54 -25.83
CA SER A 848 36.17 -45.87 -26.48
C SER A 848 37.52 -46.55 -26.22
N SER A 849 38.56 -45.79 -25.86
CA SER A 849 39.89 -46.30 -25.56
C SER A 849 39.94 -46.97 -24.18
N GLN A 850 40.49 -48.18 -24.09
CA GLN A 850 40.54 -48.97 -22.85
C GLN A 850 41.53 -48.46 -21.78
N GLN A 851 42.00 -47.20 -21.86
CA GLN A 851 43.09 -46.69 -21.02
C GLN A 851 42.64 -46.13 -19.66
N ASN A 852 41.35 -45.75 -19.49
CA ASN A 852 40.79 -45.27 -18.22
C ASN A 852 39.52 -46.06 -17.83
N PRO A 853 39.59 -47.08 -16.94
CA PRO A 853 38.55 -48.11 -16.88
C PRO A 853 37.51 -48.01 -15.75
N SER A 854 37.37 -46.91 -15.00
CA SER A 854 36.44 -46.95 -13.85
C SER A 854 34.97 -46.70 -14.22
N ASP A 855 34.66 -45.75 -15.12
CA ASP A 855 33.28 -45.28 -15.30
C ASP A 855 32.78 -45.15 -16.76
N CYS A 856 33.68 -45.19 -17.77
CA CYS A 856 33.32 -45.10 -19.18
C CYS A 856 32.61 -46.36 -19.71
N ALA A 857 31.59 -46.19 -20.56
CA ALA A 857 30.88 -47.31 -21.19
C ALA A 857 30.38 -46.98 -22.61
N THR A 858 30.38 -47.99 -23.47
CA THR A 858 29.77 -47.95 -24.80
C THR A 858 28.59 -48.92 -24.90
N SER A 859 27.53 -48.52 -25.60
CA SER A 859 26.30 -49.27 -25.77
C SER A 859 25.72 -49.06 -27.17
N LEU A 860 24.84 -49.94 -27.60
CA LEU A 860 24.18 -49.87 -28.90
C LEU A 860 22.68 -50.08 -28.73
N PHE A 861 21.89 -49.15 -29.26
CA PHE A 861 20.43 -49.18 -29.24
C PHE A 861 19.90 -49.25 -30.68
N CYS A 862 19.07 -50.26 -30.97
CA CYS A 862 18.46 -50.47 -32.28
C CYS A 862 16.95 -50.24 -32.22
N CYS A 863 16.40 -49.53 -33.20
CA CYS A 863 14.96 -49.37 -33.37
C CYS A 863 14.56 -49.35 -34.84
N GLN A 864 13.36 -49.84 -35.14
CA GLN A 864 12.76 -49.76 -36.48
C GLN A 864 12.15 -48.38 -36.68
N LEU A 865 12.80 -47.54 -37.47
CA LEU A 865 12.38 -46.17 -37.78
C LEU A 865 12.74 -45.84 -39.23
N GLN A 866 11.83 -45.19 -39.95
CA GLN A 866 12.12 -44.69 -41.30
C GLN A 866 12.99 -43.43 -41.25
N GLU A 867 13.79 -43.18 -42.28
CA GLU A 867 14.72 -42.03 -42.34
C GLU A 867 14.00 -40.67 -42.18
N ALA A 868 12.80 -40.52 -42.75
CA ALA A 868 11.98 -39.31 -42.58
C ALA A 868 11.53 -39.09 -41.11
N ALA A 869 11.23 -40.19 -40.40
CA ALA A 869 10.86 -40.17 -38.98
C ALA A 869 12.08 -39.86 -38.08
N LEU A 870 13.27 -40.32 -38.48
CA LEU A 870 14.53 -39.99 -37.82
C LEU A 870 14.85 -38.49 -37.89
N LEU A 871 14.70 -37.86 -39.07
CA LEU A 871 14.89 -36.41 -39.21
C LEU A 871 13.85 -35.61 -38.40
N ALA A 872 12.59 -36.05 -38.36
CA ALA A 872 11.56 -35.43 -37.53
C ALA A 872 11.87 -35.55 -36.03
N LEU A 873 12.37 -36.71 -35.59
CA LEU A 873 12.80 -36.96 -34.22
C LEU A 873 14.01 -36.08 -33.85
N ALA A 874 15.02 -36.01 -34.73
CA ALA A 874 16.20 -35.18 -34.56
C ALA A 874 15.82 -33.70 -34.43
N ASN A 875 14.95 -33.18 -35.30
CA ASN A 875 14.49 -31.80 -35.24
C ASN A 875 13.73 -31.48 -33.94
N LYS A 876 12.97 -32.44 -33.39
CA LYS A 876 12.16 -32.22 -32.20
C LYS A 876 12.94 -32.36 -30.88
N HIS A 877 13.88 -33.31 -30.80
CA HIS A 877 14.52 -33.68 -29.54
C HIS A 877 16.03 -33.48 -29.49
N PHE A 878 16.72 -33.49 -30.64
CA PHE A 878 18.19 -33.45 -30.71
C PHE A 878 18.78 -32.17 -31.33
N LEU A 879 17.96 -31.34 -31.99
CA LEU A 879 18.38 -30.11 -32.66
C LEU A 879 19.33 -29.21 -31.86
N PRO A 880 19.06 -28.88 -30.58
CA PRO A 880 19.97 -28.03 -29.80
C PRO A 880 21.29 -28.73 -29.41
N PHE A 881 21.41 -30.04 -29.61
CA PHE A 881 22.55 -30.88 -29.21
C PHE A 881 23.34 -31.44 -30.40
N LEU A 882 22.95 -31.12 -31.64
CA LEU A 882 23.61 -31.58 -32.87
C LEU A 882 24.95 -30.88 -33.08
N VAL A 883 25.97 -31.67 -33.41
CA VAL A 883 27.32 -31.19 -33.74
C VAL A 883 27.61 -31.30 -35.25
N SER A 884 26.98 -32.25 -35.94
CA SER A 884 27.02 -32.43 -37.39
C SER A 884 25.83 -31.79 -38.09
N ASP A 885 25.98 -31.39 -39.37
CA ASP A 885 24.84 -30.95 -40.18
C ASP A 885 23.92 -32.14 -40.50
N PRO A 886 22.59 -31.97 -40.46
CA PRO A 886 21.64 -33.05 -40.74
C PRO A 886 21.54 -33.28 -42.25
N CYS A 887 22.53 -33.95 -42.84
CA CYS A 887 22.49 -34.40 -44.23
C CYS A 887 21.93 -35.84 -44.34
N PRO A 888 21.02 -36.11 -45.30
CA PRO A 888 20.50 -37.45 -45.52
C PRO A 888 21.64 -38.39 -45.97
N GLY A 889 21.72 -39.57 -45.35
CA GLY A 889 22.78 -40.56 -45.59
C GLY A 889 24.09 -40.38 -44.81
N GLU A 890 24.27 -39.32 -44.02
CA GLU A 890 25.45 -39.13 -43.15
C GLU A 890 25.15 -39.47 -41.68
N GLU A 891 26.19 -39.85 -40.92
CA GLU A 891 26.06 -40.15 -39.49
C GLU A 891 25.74 -38.88 -38.68
N LEU A 892 24.62 -38.87 -37.96
CA LEU A 892 24.26 -37.78 -37.06
C LEU A 892 25.04 -37.90 -35.74
N LYS A 893 25.81 -36.86 -35.41
CA LYS A 893 26.60 -36.76 -34.17
C LYS A 893 25.90 -35.83 -33.18
N VAL A 894 25.43 -36.38 -32.05
CA VAL A 894 24.74 -35.64 -30.99
C VAL A 894 25.57 -35.69 -29.71
N LEU A 895 25.81 -34.54 -29.08
CA LEU A 895 26.54 -34.44 -27.82
C LEU A 895 25.63 -33.84 -26.74
N LEU A 896 25.30 -34.65 -25.73
CA LEU A 896 24.56 -34.23 -24.55
C LEU A 896 25.53 -33.97 -23.41
N PHE A 897 25.60 -32.72 -22.96
CA PHE A 897 26.33 -32.38 -21.74
C PHE A 897 25.40 -32.51 -20.53
N LEU A 898 25.88 -33.18 -19.49
CA LEU A 898 25.17 -33.44 -18.25
C LEU A 898 25.99 -32.87 -17.07
N PRO A 899 25.54 -31.76 -16.46
CA PRO A 899 26.22 -31.21 -15.30
C PRO A 899 26.35 -32.23 -14.16
N PRO A 900 27.47 -32.28 -13.42
CA PRO A 900 28.55 -31.27 -13.43
C PRO A 900 29.61 -31.46 -14.52
N GLN A 901 29.92 -32.69 -14.96
CA GLN A 901 31.02 -32.99 -15.92
C GLN A 901 30.79 -34.24 -16.78
N ALA A 902 29.56 -34.78 -16.84
CA ALA A 902 29.27 -36.01 -17.58
C ALA A 902 28.82 -35.73 -19.03
N HIS A 903 29.03 -36.70 -19.92
CA HIS A 903 28.76 -36.61 -21.34
C HIS A 903 28.07 -37.87 -21.86
N VAL A 904 27.08 -37.68 -22.73
CA VAL A 904 26.49 -38.76 -23.53
C VAL A 904 26.64 -38.40 -25.01
N LEU A 905 27.43 -39.20 -25.72
CA LEU A 905 27.72 -39.07 -27.13
C LEU A 905 26.87 -40.07 -27.90
N LEU A 906 26.19 -39.63 -28.96
CA LEU A 906 25.41 -40.48 -29.84
C LEU A 906 25.92 -40.37 -31.28
N LYS A 907 26.20 -41.50 -31.91
CA LYS A 907 26.35 -41.62 -33.37
C LYS A 907 25.14 -42.37 -33.90
N VAL A 908 24.32 -41.70 -34.70
CA VAL A 908 23.07 -42.25 -35.24
C VAL A 908 23.23 -42.49 -36.74
N ARG A 909 23.02 -43.74 -37.16
CA ARG A 909 23.10 -44.17 -38.56
C ARG A 909 21.83 -44.89 -38.98
N SER A 910 21.37 -44.64 -40.20
CA SER A 910 20.24 -45.34 -40.81
C SER A 910 20.77 -46.49 -41.68
N GLU A 911 20.35 -47.72 -41.39
CA GLU A 911 20.52 -48.90 -42.25
C GLU A 911 19.15 -49.29 -42.85
N GLU A 912 19.12 -50.13 -43.90
CA GLU A 912 17.96 -50.36 -44.79
C GLU A 912 16.60 -50.56 -44.06
N ASP A 913 16.60 -51.25 -42.91
CA ASP A 913 15.39 -51.54 -42.11
C ASP A 913 15.47 -51.10 -40.62
N ALA A 914 16.55 -50.42 -40.20
CA ALA A 914 16.76 -50.07 -38.79
C ALA A 914 17.67 -48.85 -38.59
N VAL A 915 17.39 -48.08 -37.53
CA VAL A 915 18.27 -47.00 -37.07
C VAL A 915 19.10 -47.49 -35.88
N LEU A 916 20.40 -47.25 -35.94
CA LEU A 916 21.36 -47.65 -34.92
C LEU A 916 21.88 -46.42 -34.19
N PHE A 917 21.64 -46.37 -32.89
CA PHE A 917 22.17 -45.37 -31.96
C PHE A 917 23.36 -45.99 -31.22
N SER A 918 24.57 -45.64 -31.65
CA SER A 918 25.78 -45.97 -30.90
C SER A 918 25.96 -44.93 -29.80
N ILE A 919 26.05 -45.38 -28.55
CA ILE A 919 26.10 -44.55 -27.35
C ILE A 919 27.49 -44.70 -26.72
N ALA A 920 28.15 -43.59 -26.40
CA ALA A 920 29.35 -43.57 -25.57
C ALA A 920 29.14 -42.58 -24.41
N THR A 921 29.46 -42.98 -23.19
CA THR A 921 29.33 -42.13 -22.00
C THR A 921 30.51 -42.34 -21.05
N ASP A 922 30.84 -41.30 -20.31
CA ASP A 922 31.84 -41.29 -19.24
C ASP A 922 31.29 -41.79 -17.88
N ASP A 923 29.98 -41.99 -17.75
CA ASP A 923 29.35 -42.60 -16.57
C ASP A 923 28.34 -43.70 -16.98
N TRP A 924 28.74 -44.96 -16.77
CA TRP A 924 27.94 -46.15 -17.09
C TRP A 924 26.57 -46.16 -16.40
N ARG A 925 26.39 -45.47 -15.26
CA ARG A 925 25.12 -45.43 -14.51
C ARG A 925 24.03 -44.69 -15.27
N LEU A 926 24.39 -43.92 -16.29
CA LEU A 926 23.45 -43.19 -17.15
C LEU A 926 22.81 -44.08 -18.22
N LEU A 927 23.44 -45.21 -18.59
CA LEU A 927 22.96 -46.06 -19.68
C LEU A 927 21.49 -46.54 -19.54
N PRO A 928 21.01 -46.97 -18.35
CA PRO A 928 19.61 -47.33 -18.18
C PRO A 928 18.65 -46.16 -18.45
N HIS A 929 19.02 -44.96 -18.01
CA HIS A 929 18.23 -43.74 -18.20
C HIS A 929 18.24 -43.30 -19.67
N VAL A 930 19.40 -43.34 -20.34
CA VAL A 930 19.53 -43.08 -21.78
C VAL A 930 18.68 -44.06 -22.57
N ASN A 931 18.73 -45.35 -22.24
CA ASN A 931 17.92 -46.38 -22.91
C ASN A 931 16.41 -46.10 -22.72
N SER A 932 15.97 -45.80 -21.50
CA SER A 932 14.56 -45.46 -21.23
C SER A 932 14.08 -44.22 -21.98
N TYR A 933 14.95 -43.21 -22.12
CA TYR A 933 14.68 -42.00 -22.88
C TYR A 933 14.56 -42.30 -24.38
N LEU A 934 15.51 -43.03 -24.96
CA LEU A 934 15.47 -43.43 -26.37
C LEU A 934 14.24 -44.28 -26.68
N LEU A 935 13.87 -45.22 -25.82
CA LEU A 935 12.62 -45.99 -25.95
C LEU A 935 11.39 -45.08 -25.99
N THR A 936 11.29 -44.12 -25.07
CA THR A 936 10.14 -43.19 -24.99
C THR A 936 10.03 -42.31 -26.24
N VAL A 937 11.15 -41.79 -26.73
CA VAL A 937 11.15 -40.89 -27.89
C VAL A 937 10.89 -41.67 -29.19
N THR A 938 11.42 -42.90 -29.31
CA THR A 938 11.22 -43.73 -30.50
C THR A 938 9.85 -44.42 -30.55
N SER A 939 9.23 -44.75 -29.41
CA SER A 939 7.88 -45.34 -29.38
C SER A 939 6.76 -44.32 -29.62
N SER A 940 6.96 -43.04 -29.24
CA SER A 940 5.94 -41.98 -29.33
C SER A 940 5.48 -41.61 -30.74
N GLN A 941 6.13 -42.12 -31.80
CA GLN A 941 5.71 -41.92 -33.19
C GLN A 941 4.89 -43.09 -33.77
N GLY A 942 4.77 -44.22 -33.07
CA GLY A 942 3.98 -45.37 -33.50
C GLY A 942 2.45 -45.16 -33.45
N ASP A 943 1.96 -44.23 -32.61
CA ASP A 943 0.52 -44.01 -32.39
C ASP A 943 -0.11 -42.99 -33.36
N ALA A 944 0.63 -42.51 -34.37
CA ALA A 944 0.07 -41.61 -35.40
C ALA A 944 -0.53 -42.36 -36.61
N PHE A 945 -0.49 -43.70 -36.61
CA PHE A 945 -1.18 -44.55 -37.59
C PHE A 945 -1.89 -45.72 -36.89
N SER A 946 -2.94 -45.40 -36.12
CA SER A 946 -4.05 -46.32 -35.80
C SER A 946 -5.37 -45.57 -35.75
#